data_AF-A0AAV7Z7K9-F1
#
_entry.id   AF-A0AAV7Z7K9-F1
#
_cell.length_a   1.000
_cell.length_b   1.000
_cell.length_c   1.000
_cell.angle_alpha   90.00
_cell.angle_beta   90.00
_cell.angle_gamma   90.00
#
_symmetry.space_group_name_H-M   'P 1'
#
loop_
_entity.id
_entity.type
_entity.pdbx_description
1 polymer ?
#
loop_
_entity_poly.entity_id
_entity_poly.type
_entity_poly.pdbx_seq_one_letter_code
_entity_poly.pdbx_strand_id
1 'polypeptide(L)'
;MSKQTTTKKEEIIPMNIEKIQPQVSTLDYNSLQSQVDLSTTLVQETPKLTQTNVPQTQEQVKNMTFQGYFKVLIKLPFSNESQKKKKNQKQKKKQKNAKPDTCLLEIHPYERVVDIVNKLANHPKAWYITNFNFVDTKNKIVPLEKEMHEIAADRTKPQRTTTLFVKEKDYTPQQGLSHFLRIKTFLELLSSPLRNKDWGPSLSRYYRLAEENVSVQEKMIELPEIYKIQQELLKKNEKENEKEIEKEKETEEKEKLQGSRKKKTYTLGDFIFSQPKFSNLIPNEYMQNITLKEPLKKIGYSGWNKPPSFRKIQGDFFYIEVTTQEDDTVFITSCPKGFFINSSTEKNFNFTMKPKTRLSTNLVDLLKSISNTFKESVAAIEKKLGELKEIEISTSDSPRFSWFVPEDHHFYDYSGNYGDELLILYRDWNKEINDVKGMEASSGEKIILREALETKIMNDFVSETINGSIAIVEKRIRPIEQEEQSSKIFIHRGIFYSYPLEILQQNFKDGGEKATRKVIDNDIQSASHFNRQGISELNPPFMVSVDYQGHRICGQWIPPGLDSPGSNKVIHGSFDSGKTLVENQNILNILKAKQNSLALKLHKVKDKDGKVFEKVLSVESKCIRGHDGRLYIIDFGKTTPRDLNYPDKTKDAQCVLRHELINIFDIYKKTQFLDAKMKKWNDEHTKETDKHNKKIKALVDKINDKKKELYEEISKSAKLFEQNEKTKELKNSKEIETAKLKIQGIEKQLNEFTKELKEVENEIIQEQLQVRGKFVKEYEPVKFNVDYSTIANLDVKGEEKNQKDNVELIEKITEFLDKTVKEFAEHLVNQTLSPPDGEVLCRYMHERGINFRYLGKLATLTTKLTYLNHMIIREMVVRASKLILNRELRECALNKKTTLVATFFNYLFGNQSKRRPKKSNIPGVTFTHQSIWDEIKKDVLTKFNFQLDLEDKSFLVGNELNMLKSLCKKVGIQVALFDYDFKKIKPFKKSQILNLFPVFKSPPISSRIILGYMEKIKMDLSLGDHMSALKTFETALSIVQAINGMFHVDVATCYSFIAMLISMINLKAAIKFEKKALMLYERILGVDHPDVASHYITLASFYQRIGKTKAALNLYGRALLLHKLFLGENNPNTLMVMATIANLYIAEGNIEEADKIAEYLIKMNKEIFGEDTIQFANAMRLKSSIFGARGEYKQAVEAENIVFAITKEKTGEESKSTLNSKQLIEHYMQKLLVKNKVDSKQLEEEQSKKPKKN
;
A
#
# COMPACT_ATOMS: atom_id res chain seq x y z
N MET A 1 36.22 -73.61 -30.51
CA MET A 1 35.33 -74.18 -29.48
C MET A 1 34.73 -73.01 -28.73
N SER A 2 33.42 -72.77 -28.77
CA SER A 2 32.49 -73.39 -27.82
C SER A 2 33.02 -73.34 -26.38
N LYS A 3 32.16 -72.87 -25.47
CA LYS A 3 32.19 -73.21 -24.04
C LYS A 3 33.33 -72.63 -23.21
N GLN A 4 33.01 -72.66 -21.91
CA GLN A 4 33.79 -72.45 -20.70
C GLN A 4 35.31 -72.67 -20.80
N THR A 5 35.97 -72.06 -19.81
CA THR A 5 37.35 -72.23 -19.33
C THR A 5 38.44 -71.35 -19.95
N THR A 6 39.26 -70.82 -19.02
CA THR A 6 40.70 -70.55 -19.11
C THR A 6 41.22 -69.41 -19.98
N THR A 7 42.05 -68.58 -19.30
CA THR A 7 43.32 -68.00 -19.79
C THR A 7 43.20 -66.92 -20.88
N LYS A 8 44.02 -65.87 -20.95
CA LYS A 8 45.22 -65.41 -20.25
C LYS A 8 45.56 -64.07 -20.93
N LYS A 9 46.11 -63.12 -20.15
CA LYS A 9 47.32 -62.35 -20.47
C LYS A 9 47.27 -61.40 -21.70
N GLU A 10 47.97 -60.27 -21.73
CA GLU A 10 49.16 -59.83 -21.02
C GLU A 10 49.29 -58.31 -21.30
N GLU A 11 49.53 -57.50 -20.27
CA GLU A 11 50.83 -56.85 -19.97
C GLU A 11 50.93 -55.46 -20.64
N ILE A 12 51.44 -54.39 -20.03
CA ILE A 12 52.59 -54.27 -19.12
C ILE A 12 52.36 -53.10 -18.13
N ILE A 13 52.52 -53.39 -16.84
CA ILE A 13 53.12 -52.53 -15.77
C ILE A 13 54.61 -52.97 -15.79
N PRO A 14 55.68 -52.19 -15.47
CA PRO A 14 55.75 -51.62 -14.13
C PRO A 14 56.70 -50.46 -13.79
N MET A 15 56.50 -50.01 -12.55
CA MET A 15 57.47 -49.63 -11.50
C MET A 15 57.22 -48.24 -10.92
N ASN A 16 57.41 -47.94 -9.64
CA ASN A 16 57.47 -48.64 -8.34
C ASN A 16 57.85 -47.49 -7.36
N ILE A 17 57.18 -47.34 -6.21
CA ILE A 17 57.78 -47.48 -4.85
C ILE A 17 58.77 -46.33 -4.52
N GLU A 18 58.60 -45.49 -3.49
CA GLU A 18 58.62 -45.88 -2.07
C GLU A 18 58.17 -44.75 -1.10
N LYS A 19 57.93 -45.17 0.15
CA LYS A 19 57.52 -44.46 1.37
C LYS A 19 58.45 -43.28 1.74
N ILE A 20 58.02 -42.29 2.53
CA ILE A 20 58.22 -42.18 4.00
C ILE A 20 57.49 -40.90 4.52
N GLN A 21 56.67 -41.01 5.58
CA GLN A 21 56.32 -39.91 6.53
C GLN A 21 57.46 -39.76 7.56
N PRO A 22 57.67 -38.69 8.38
CA PRO A 22 56.71 -37.70 8.92
C PRO A 22 57.28 -36.25 9.12
N GLN A 23 56.49 -35.32 9.71
CA GLN A 23 56.87 -34.35 10.79
C GLN A 23 56.19 -32.96 10.73
N VAL A 24 55.21 -32.76 11.62
CA VAL A 24 55.10 -31.74 12.70
C VAL A 24 55.74 -30.34 12.53
N SER A 25 54.91 -29.30 12.77
CA SER A 25 55.21 -27.92 13.26
C SER A 25 56.08 -27.01 12.37
N THR A 26 55.90 -25.69 12.21
CA THR A 26 55.27 -24.61 12.98
C THR A 26 55.35 -23.30 12.16
N LEU A 27 54.60 -22.28 12.58
CA LEU A 27 54.83 -20.83 12.44
C LEU A 27 54.26 -20.06 11.23
N ASP A 28 53.18 -19.33 11.57
CA ASP A 28 52.79 -17.96 11.18
C ASP A 28 53.87 -17.08 10.51
N TYR A 29 53.45 -16.21 9.59
CA TYR A 29 53.31 -14.77 9.87
C TYR A 29 52.78 -13.99 8.63
N ASN A 30 51.81 -13.12 8.91
CA ASN A 30 51.46 -11.87 8.20
C ASN A 30 50.73 -11.92 6.84
N SER A 31 49.74 -11.08 6.56
CA SER A 31 48.96 -10.13 7.38
C SER A 31 47.99 -9.39 6.45
N LEU A 32 46.74 -9.26 6.90
CA LEU A 32 45.93 -8.03 6.97
C LEU A 32 45.82 -7.16 5.70
N GLN A 33 44.60 -7.01 5.17
CA GLN A 33 43.77 -5.77 5.28
C GLN A 33 44.16 -4.70 4.25
N SER A 34 43.27 -3.86 3.73
CA SER A 34 41.84 -3.63 3.89
C SER A 34 41.46 -2.49 2.95
N GLN A 35 40.21 -2.49 2.49
CA GLN A 35 39.26 -1.35 2.47
C GLN A 35 39.76 0.02 1.98
N VAL A 36 39.22 0.68 0.94
CA VAL A 36 37.84 1.14 0.61
C VAL A 36 37.92 2.67 0.35
N ASP A 37 36.86 3.19 -0.28
CA ASP A 37 36.51 4.58 -0.59
C ASP A 37 37.05 5.16 -1.90
N LEU A 38 36.25 5.23 -2.97
CA LEU A 38 35.11 6.14 -3.26
C LEU A 38 35.56 7.58 -3.57
N SER A 39 35.47 7.98 -4.85
CA SER A 39 34.48 8.96 -5.34
C SER A 39 34.96 9.73 -6.59
N THR A 40 34.05 9.81 -7.58
CA THR A 40 33.73 10.90 -8.54
C THR A 40 34.87 11.80 -9.07
N THR A 41 35.08 11.87 -10.38
CA THR A 41 34.51 12.87 -11.33
C THR A 41 35.16 12.60 -12.71
N LEU A 42 34.57 12.75 -13.90
CA LEU A 42 34.08 13.98 -14.54
C LEU A 42 33.40 13.61 -15.88
N VAL A 43 32.47 14.47 -16.29
CA VAL A 43 31.76 14.46 -17.57
C VAL A 43 32.58 15.17 -18.64
N GLN A 44 32.38 14.74 -19.89
CA GLN A 44 32.72 15.35 -21.20
C GLN A 44 34.16 15.21 -21.71
N GLU A 45 34.31 14.40 -22.76
CA GLU A 45 34.84 14.86 -24.05
C GLU A 45 34.47 13.85 -25.15
N THR A 46 33.83 14.32 -26.21
CA THR A 46 33.77 13.60 -27.50
C THR A 46 35.11 13.73 -28.21
N PRO A 47 35.66 12.64 -28.78
CA PRO A 47 36.36 12.78 -30.04
C PRO A 47 35.83 11.86 -31.15
N LYS A 48 36.03 12.37 -32.36
CA LYS A 48 35.60 11.90 -33.66
C LYS A 48 36.06 10.46 -33.93
N LEU A 49 35.14 9.63 -34.42
CA LEU A 49 35.45 8.36 -35.08
C LEU A 49 36.12 8.62 -36.43
N THR A 50 37.41 8.30 -36.53
CA THR A 50 38.07 8.01 -37.80
C THR A 50 37.57 6.67 -38.32
N GLN A 51 37.20 6.67 -39.60
CA GLN A 51 36.80 5.48 -40.34
C GLN A 51 37.97 4.49 -40.45
N THR A 52 37.77 3.26 -39.99
CA THR A 52 38.43 2.08 -40.56
C THR A 52 37.41 0.96 -40.72
N ASN A 53 37.17 0.60 -41.97
CA ASN A 53 36.33 -0.51 -42.40
C ASN A 53 36.89 -1.84 -41.88
N VAL A 54 36.09 -2.59 -41.13
CA VAL A 54 36.27 -4.02 -40.87
C VAL A 54 34.91 -4.71 -41.08
N PRO A 55 34.84 -5.88 -41.75
CA PRO A 55 33.56 -6.43 -42.21
C PRO A 55 32.73 -6.96 -41.04
N GLN A 56 31.47 -6.55 -40.96
CA GLN A 56 30.52 -7.03 -39.95
C GLN A 56 30.20 -8.51 -40.20
N THR A 57 30.63 -9.38 -39.28
CA THR A 57 30.11 -10.75 -39.16
C THR A 57 28.76 -10.72 -38.43
N GLN A 58 27.85 -11.61 -38.85
CA GLN A 58 26.44 -11.70 -38.44
C GLN A 58 26.20 -11.87 -36.91
N GLU A 59 27.24 -12.06 -36.10
CA GLU A 59 27.15 -12.24 -34.64
C GLU A 59 27.05 -10.94 -33.84
N GLN A 60 27.61 -9.82 -34.29
CA GLN A 60 27.51 -8.56 -33.53
C GLN A 60 26.13 -7.89 -33.59
N VAL A 61 25.25 -8.32 -34.50
CA VAL A 61 23.86 -7.83 -34.57
C VAL A 61 22.95 -8.50 -33.53
N LYS A 62 23.41 -9.54 -32.82
CA LYS A 62 22.62 -10.21 -31.76
C LYS A 62 22.75 -9.56 -30.37
N ASN A 63 23.76 -8.72 -30.13
CA ASN A 63 24.06 -8.17 -28.80
C ASN A 63 23.75 -6.66 -28.64
N MET A 64 22.75 -6.14 -29.36
CA MET A 64 22.20 -4.81 -29.05
C MET A 64 21.12 -4.93 -27.96
N THR A 65 21.38 -4.34 -26.79
CA THR A 65 20.37 -4.13 -25.74
C THR A 65 19.33 -3.13 -26.22
N PHE A 66 18.06 -3.55 -26.29
CA PHE A 66 16.96 -2.71 -26.78
C PHE A 66 16.49 -1.76 -25.66
N GLN A 67 16.94 -0.51 -25.63
CA GLN A 67 16.49 0.48 -24.62
C GLN A 67 15.16 1.14 -25.00
N GLY A 68 14.04 0.71 -24.41
CA GLY A 68 12.71 1.39 -24.44
C GLY A 68 11.56 0.58 -25.08
N TYR A 69 10.31 1.05 -24.95
CA TYR A 69 9.12 0.33 -25.41
C TYR A 69 8.97 0.30 -26.94
N PHE A 70 8.46 -0.82 -27.48
CA PHE A 70 7.95 -0.93 -28.84
C PHE A 70 6.50 -0.47 -28.90
N LYS A 71 6.16 0.36 -29.88
CA LYS A 71 4.77 0.69 -30.20
C LYS A 71 4.23 -0.36 -31.16
N VAL A 72 3.43 -1.28 -30.66
CA VAL A 72 2.84 -2.33 -31.49
C VAL A 72 1.45 -1.88 -31.93
N LEU A 73 1.31 -1.71 -33.24
CA LEU A 73 0.02 -1.40 -33.86
C LEU A 73 -0.69 -2.73 -34.19
N ILE A 74 -1.78 -3.01 -33.51
CA ILE A 74 -2.54 -4.24 -33.71
C ILE A 74 -3.77 -3.92 -34.54
N LYS A 75 -3.83 -4.49 -35.75
CA LYS A 75 -4.99 -4.38 -36.64
C LYS A 75 -5.98 -5.49 -36.32
N LEU A 76 -7.15 -5.10 -35.84
CA LEU A 76 -8.24 -6.01 -35.50
C LEU A 76 -8.93 -6.51 -36.78
N PRO A 77 -9.52 -7.72 -36.77
CA PRO A 77 -10.22 -8.25 -37.92
C PRO A 77 -11.51 -7.45 -38.15
N PHE A 78 -11.76 -7.05 -39.39
CA PHE A 78 -13.03 -6.42 -39.78
C PHE A 78 -14.17 -7.44 -39.68
N SER A 79 -15.32 -7.02 -39.13
CA SER A 79 -16.55 -7.80 -39.26
C SER A 79 -16.86 -7.98 -40.76
N ASN A 80 -16.90 -9.24 -41.20
CA ASN A 80 -17.00 -9.66 -42.60
C ASN A 80 -18.39 -9.41 -43.24
N GLU A 81 -19.06 -8.29 -42.95
CA GLU A 81 -20.34 -7.94 -43.57
C GLU A 81 -20.19 -7.45 -45.03
N SER A 82 -18.99 -7.06 -45.47
CA SER A 82 -18.84 -6.38 -46.77
C SER A 82 -18.25 -7.21 -47.91
N GLN A 83 -17.74 -8.42 -47.69
CA GLN A 83 -17.00 -9.14 -48.75
C GLN A 83 -17.81 -10.13 -49.59
N LYS A 84 -19.07 -10.47 -49.25
CA LYS A 84 -19.84 -11.48 -50.01
C LYS A 84 -21.20 -11.04 -50.58
N LYS A 85 -21.60 -9.77 -50.45
CA LYS A 85 -22.85 -9.29 -51.08
C LYS A 85 -22.62 -8.02 -51.92
N LYS A 86 -22.47 -8.21 -53.24
CA LYS A 86 -23.23 -7.57 -54.34
C LYS A 86 -22.36 -7.35 -55.58
N LYS A 87 -22.73 -8.05 -56.66
CA LYS A 87 -22.60 -7.56 -58.04
C LYS A 87 -23.32 -6.21 -58.10
N ASN A 88 -22.61 -5.10 -57.97
CA ASN A 88 -22.98 -3.80 -58.52
C ASN A 88 -21.83 -2.80 -58.39
N GLN A 89 -21.27 -2.40 -59.52
CA GLN A 89 -20.03 -1.61 -59.62
C GLN A 89 -20.14 -0.16 -59.09
N LYS A 90 -21.33 0.34 -58.73
CA LYS A 90 -21.53 1.73 -58.28
C LYS A 90 -21.26 1.99 -56.78
N GLN A 91 -21.10 0.97 -55.92
CA GLN A 91 -20.72 1.17 -54.50
C GLN A 91 -19.20 1.09 -54.22
N LYS A 92 -18.37 0.78 -55.22
CA LYS A 92 -16.89 0.67 -55.05
C LYS A 92 -16.19 1.99 -54.69
N LYS A 93 -16.81 3.16 -54.88
CA LYS A 93 -16.19 4.46 -54.55
C LYS A 93 -16.47 4.96 -53.12
N LYS A 94 -17.49 4.47 -52.41
CA LYS A 94 -17.76 4.87 -51.01
C LYS A 94 -17.18 3.94 -49.94
N GLN A 95 -16.76 2.71 -50.28
CA GLN A 95 -16.18 1.76 -49.32
C GLN A 95 -14.64 1.78 -49.21
N LYS A 96 -13.92 2.57 -50.01
CA LYS A 96 -12.45 2.64 -49.94
C LYS A 96 -11.88 3.44 -48.74
N ASN A 97 -12.73 4.01 -47.89
CA ASN A 97 -12.30 4.91 -46.78
C ASN A 97 -12.64 4.44 -45.35
N ALA A 98 -12.99 3.17 -45.12
CA ALA A 98 -13.08 2.65 -43.75
C ALA A 98 -11.68 2.24 -43.24
N LYS A 99 -11.10 3.01 -42.30
CA LYS A 99 -9.84 2.65 -41.64
C LYS A 99 -10.07 1.43 -40.73
N PRO A 100 -9.17 0.41 -40.72
CA PRO A 100 -9.25 -0.69 -39.76
C PRO A 100 -9.17 -0.18 -38.32
N ASP A 101 -9.92 -0.80 -37.41
CA ASP A 101 -9.75 -0.56 -35.99
C ASP A 101 -8.35 -1.01 -35.56
N THR A 102 -7.58 -0.05 -35.05
CA THR A 102 -6.20 -0.26 -34.60
C THR A 102 -6.09 -0.01 -33.10
N CYS A 103 -5.47 -0.94 -32.39
CA CYS A 103 -5.01 -0.76 -31.01
C CYS A 103 -3.52 -0.45 -31.03
N LEU A 104 -3.10 0.62 -30.36
CA LEU A 104 -1.69 0.91 -30.14
C LEU A 104 -1.34 0.46 -28.73
N LEU A 105 -0.40 -0.48 -28.61
CA LEU A 105 0.10 -0.94 -27.33
C LEU A 105 1.58 -0.61 -27.19
N GLU A 106 2.00 -0.19 -26.01
CA GLU A 106 3.40 -0.05 -25.66
C GLU A 106 3.87 -1.33 -24.97
N ILE A 107 4.88 -1.97 -25.57
CA ILE A 107 5.26 -3.35 -25.26
C ILE A 107 6.76 -3.41 -25.08
N HIS A 108 7.22 -3.99 -23.97
CA HIS A 108 8.65 -4.16 -23.76
C HIS A 108 9.27 -5.09 -24.82
N PRO A 109 10.51 -4.86 -25.28
CA PRO A 109 11.23 -5.74 -26.21
C PRO A 109 11.23 -7.23 -25.85
N TYR A 110 11.24 -7.53 -24.54
CA TYR A 110 11.30 -8.89 -23.99
C TYR A 110 9.95 -9.41 -23.52
N GLU A 111 8.87 -8.62 -23.64
CA GLU A 111 7.52 -9.16 -23.45
C GLU A 111 7.23 -10.19 -24.55
N ARG A 112 6.63 -11.31 -24.15
CA ARG A 112 6.24 -12.35 -25.08
C ARG A 112 4.95 -11.95 -25.76
N VAL A 113 4.74 -12.48 -26.97
CA VAL A 113 3.50 -12.25 -27.73
C VAL A 113 2.25 -12.70 -26.94
N VAL A 114 2.39 -13.67 -26.03
CA VAL A 114 1.31 -14.07 -25.11
C VAL A 114 0.88 -12.95 -24.14
N ASP A 115 1.80 -12.08 -23.71
CA ASP A 115 1.51 -10.99 -22.78
C ASP A 115 0.67 -9.90 -23.46
N ILE A 116 0.82 -9.77 -24.78
CA ILE A 116 0.02 -8.91 -25.66
C ILE A 116 -1.44 -9.40 -25.72
N VAL A 117 -1.67 -10.71 -25.65
CA VAL A 117 -3.03 -11.27 -25.61
C VAL A 117 -3.75 -10.79 -24.36
N ASN A 118 -3.09 -10.76 -23.21
CA ASN A 118 -3.65 -10.25 -21.94
C ASN A 118 -3.86 -8.73 -21.98
N LYS A 119 -2.94 -7.97 -22.58
CA LYS A 119 -3.10 -6.51 -22.76
C LYS A 119 -4.25 -6.16 -23.71
N LEU A 120 -4.37 -6.86 -24.86
CA LEU A 120 -5.52 -6.74 -25.75
C LEU A 120 -6.81 -7.18 -25.07
N ALA A 121 -6.72 -8.20 -24.20
CA ALA A 121 -7.87 -8.70 -23.49
C ALA A 121 -8.54 -7.65 -22.58
N ASN A 122 -7.72 -6.75 -22.05
CA ASN A 122 -8.12 -5.62 -21.23
C ASN A 122 -8.36 -4.33 -22.05
N HIS A 123 -8.10 -4.34 -23.36
CA HIS A 123 -8.26 -3.16 -24.20
C HIS A 123 -9.72 -2.99 -24.66
N PRO A 124 -10.34 -1.79 -24.50
CA PRO A 124 -11.76 -1.54 -24.81
C PRO A 124 -12.21 -1.88 -26.24
N LYS A 125 -11.29 -1.86 -27.20
CA LYS A 125 -11.58 -2.18 -28.60
C LYS A 125 -11.40 -3.66 -28.97
N ALA A 126 -10.77 -4.46 -28.11
CA ALA A 126 -10.35 -5.83 -28.44
C ALA A 126 -10.77 -6.89 -27.39
N TRP A 127 -11.42 -6.49 -26.30
CA TRP A 127 -11.81 -7.38 -25.20
C TRP A 127 -12.72 -8.56 -25.64
N TYR A 128 -13.51 -8.41 -26.70
CA TYR A 128 -14.39 -9.46 -27.20
C TYR A 128 -13.65 -10.50 -28.04
N ILE A 129 -12.40 -10.26 -28.41
CA ILE A 129 -11.58 -11.15 -29.22
C ILE A 129 -10.79 -12.05 -28.26
N THR A 130 -11.14 -13.34 -28.21
CA THR A 130 -10.53 -14.27 -27.24
C THR A 130 -9.72 -15.39 -27.89
N ASN A 131 -9.99 -15.73 -29.15
CA ASN A 131 -9.31 -16.83 -29.83
C ASN A 131 -8.78 -16.40 -31.20
N PHE A 132 -7.49 -16.06 -31.22
CA PHE A 132 -6.82 -15.56 -32.40
C PHE A 132 -5.33 -15.90 -32.37
N ASN A 133 -4.73 -15.94 -33.55
CA ASN A 133 -3.29 -15.93 -33.75
C ASN A 133 -2.87 -14.54 -34.20
N PHE A 134 -1.72 -14.07 -33.72
CA PHE A 134 -1.06 -12.94 -34.34
C PHE A 134 -0.39 -13.40 -35.63
N VAL A 135 -0.53 -12.62 -36.69
CA VAL A 135 0.22 -12.78 -37.93
C VAL A 135 1.00 -11.50 -38.23
N ASP A 136 2.21 -11.67 -38.77
CA ASP A 136 3.06 -10.56 -39.17
C ASP A 136 2.58 -9.90 -40.48
N THR A 137 3.32 -8.89 -40.96
CA THR A 137 3.04 -8.20 -42.24
C THR A 137 3.15 -9.11 -43.46
N LYS A 138 3.74 -10.31 -43.32
CA LYS A 138 3.84 -11.35 -44.36
C LYS A 138 2.80 -12.47 -44.16
N ASN A 139 1.83 -12.27 -43.27
CA ASN A 139 0.75 -13.20 -42.95
C ASN A 139 1.24 -14.55 -42.37
N LYS A 140 2.43 -14.58 -41.75
CA LYS A 140 2.94 -15.74 -41.02
C LYS A 140 2.51 -15.67 -39.56
N ILE A 141 2.08 -16.81 -39.01
CA ILE A 141 1.69 -16.93 -37.60
C ILE A 141 2.92 -16.64 -36.72
N VAL A 142 2.76 -15.70 -35.81
CA VAL A 142 3.74 -15.34 -34.81
C VAL A 142 3.53 -16.26 -33.60
N PRO A 143 4.51 -17.10 -33.24
CA PRO A 143 4.39 -17.97 -32.07
C PRO A 143 4.26 -17.16 -30.78
N LEU A 144 3.43 -17.63 -29.85
CA LEU A 144 3.11 -16.93 -28.61
C LEU A 144 4.31 -16.85 -27.64
N GLU A 145 5.26 -17.79 -27.74
CA GLU A 145 6.46 -17.79 -26.91
C GLU A 145 7.53 -16.79 -27.37
N LYS A 146 7.42 -16.26 -28.59
CA LYS A 146 8.41 -15.30 -29.11
C LYS A 146 8.32 -13.97 -28.39
N GLU A 147 9.47 -13.38 -28.15
CA GLU A 147 9.60 -12.04 -27.60
C GLU A 147 9.52 -10.98 -28.70
N MET A 148 9.04 -9.80 -28.36
CA MET A 148 8.77 -8.75 -29.35
C MET A 148 9.98 -8.30 -30.16
N HIS A 149 11.17 -8.34 -29.57
CA HIS A 149 12.42 -8.02 -30.26
C HIS A 149 12.76 -9.03 -31.37
N GLU A 150 12.25 -10.26 -31.31
CA GLU A 150 12.44 -11.28 -32.34
C GLU A 150 11.56 -11.07 -33.59
N ILE A 151 10.52 -10.23 -33.47
CA ILE A 151 9.44 -10.09 -34.46
C ILE A 151 9.52 -8.74 -35.20
N ALA A 152 10.20 -7.74 -34.63
CA ALA A 152 10.37 -6.43 -35.25
C ALA A 152 11.12 -6.56 -36.59
N ALA A 153 10.46 -6.13 -37.68
CA ALA A 153 10.87 -6.41 -39.06
C ALA A 153 12.11 -5.61 -39.54
N ASP A 154 12.59 -4.63 -38.76
CA ASP A 154 13.73 -3.79 -39.15
C ASP A 154 14.65 -3.56 -37.94
N ARG A 155 15.82 -4.21 -37.92
CA ARG A 155 16.77 -4.20 -36.79
C ARG A 155 17.65 -2.95 -36.75
N THR A 156 17.55 -2.06 -37.73
CA THR A 156 18.55 -1.00 -37.99
C THR A 156 18.01 0.43 -37.95
N LYS A 157 16.72 0.66 -37.62
CA LYS A 157 16.16 2.03 -37.50
C LYS A 157 15.52 2.31 -36.12
N PRO A 158 15.72 3.53 -35.55
CA PRO A 158 15.33 3.87 -34.18
C PRO A 158 13.86 4.30 -34.00
N GLN A 159 12.96 3.99 -34.94
CA GLN A 159 11.52 4.27 -34.80
C GLN A 159 10.71 2.97 -34.71
N ARG A 160 10.34 2.62 -33.47
CA ARG A 160 9.84 1.32 -33.04
C ARG A 160 8.33 1.14 -33.24
N THR A 161 7.84 1.05 -34.48
CA THR A 161 6.45 0.64 -34.74
C THR A 161 6.35 -0.65 -35.52
N THR A 162 5.89 -1.73 -34.88
CA THR A 162 5.62 -3.03 -35.52
C THR A 162 4.12 -3.23 -35.66
N THR A 163 3.66 -3.67 -36.83
CA THR A 163 2.22 -3.97 -37.05
C THR A 163 1.98 -5.47 -36.99
N LEU A 164 1.06 -5.89 -36.10
CA LEU A 164 0.56 -7.27 -36.03
C LEU A 164 -0.90 -7.30 -36.49
N PHE A 165 -1.28 -8.36 -37.18
CA PHE A 165 -2.65 -8.61 -37.62
C PHE A 165 -3.23 -9.75 -36.80
N VAL A 166 -4.50 -9.64 -36.45
CA VAL A 166 -5.23 -10.69 -35.74
C VAL A 166 -5.87 -11.62 -36.78
N LYS A 167 -5.56 -12.92 -36.71
CA LYS A 167 -6.16 -13.96 -37.56
C LYS A 167 -6.93 -14.95 -36.69
N GLU A 168 -8.18 -15.21 -37.04
CA GLU A 168 -9.08 -16.10 -36.28
C GLU A 168 -8.54 -17.54 -36.22
N LYS A 169 -8.79 -18.21 -35.08
CA LYS A 169 -8.38 -19.59 -34.78
C LYS A 169 -9.60 -20.41 -34.35
N ASP A 170 -9.59 -21.72 -34.63
CA ASP A 170 -10.63 -22.64 -34.15
C ASP A 170 -10.58 -22.80 -32.61
N TYR A 171 -11.75 -22.94 -31.99
CA TYR A 171 -11.93 -23.11 -30.55
C TYR A 171 -11.71 -24.55 -30.11
N THR A 172 -11.02 -24.72 -28.99
CA THR A 172 -11.17 -25.92 -28.15
C THR A 172 -12.42 -25.77 -27.24
N PRO A 173 -12.95 -26.87 -26.66
CA PRO A 173 -14.08 -26.78 -25.72
C PRO A 173 -13.84 -25.80 -24.57
N GLN A 174 -12.62 -25.82 -24.01
CA GLN A 174 -12.21 -24.91 -22.93
C GLN A 174 -12.13 -23.45 -23.40
N GLN A 175 -11.63 -23.20 -24.62
CA GLN A 175 -11.55 -21.86 -25.18
C GLN A 175 -12.93 -21.30 -25.55
N GLY A 176 -13.84 -22.15 -26.06
CA GLY A 176 -15.22 -21.75 -26.32
C GLY A 176 -15.94 -21.36 -25.03
N LEU A 177 -15.71 -22.13 -23.96
CA LEU A 177 -16.25 -21.89 -22.63
C LEU A 177 -15.71 -20.59 -22.03
N SER A 178 -14.39 -20.39 -22.07
CA SER A 178 -13.77 -19.16 -21.57
C SER A 178 -14.21 -17.94 -22.36
N HIS A 179 -14.41 -18.05 -23.68
CA HIS A 179 -14.99 -16.98 -24.52
C HIS A 179 -16.40 -16.61 -24.07
N PHE A 180 -17.25 -17.62 -23.86
CA PHE A 180 -18.62 -17.41 -23.40
C PHE A 180 -18.66 -16.77 -22.01
N LEU A 181 -17.93 -17.33 -21.04
CA LEU A 181 -17.86 -16.80 -19.68
C LEU A 181 -17.34 -15.37 -19.67
N ARG A 182 -16.28 -15.09 -20.43
CA ARG A 182 -15.71 -13.74 -20.53
C ARG A 182 -16.68 -12.72 -21.10
N ILE A 183 -17.43 -13.08 -22.15
CA ILE A 183 -18.48 -12.19 -22.70
C ILE A 183 -19.64 -12.03 -21.73
N LYS A 184 -20.06 -13.11 -21.07
CA LYS A 184 -21.11 -13.06 -20.05
C LYS A 184 -20.71 -12.12 -18.91
N THR A 185 -19.54 -12.32 -18.31
CA THR A 185 -18.99 -11.46 -17.26
C THR A 185 -18.81 -10.01 -17.73
N PHE A 186 -18.39 -9.80 -18.97
CA PHE A 186 -18.26 -8.45 -19.51
C PHE A 186 -19.62 -7.77 -19.72
N LEU A 187 -20.62 -8.46 -20.27
CA LEU A 187 -21.97 -7.92 -20.44
C LEU A 187 -22.64 -7.66 -19.07
N GLU A 188 -22.34 -8.46 -18.05
CA GLU A 188 -22.73 -8.23 -16.65
C GLU A 188 -22.04 -6.99 -16.06
N LEU A 189 -20.73 -6.81 -16.31
CA LEU A 189 -19.97 -5.61 -15.92
C LEU A 189 -20.51 -4.32 -16.56
N LEU A 190 -21.09 -4.44 -17.75
CA LEU A 190 -21.64 -3.32 -18.52
C LEU A 190 -23.09 -2.97 -18.19
N SER A 191 -23.91 -3.97 -17.88
CA SER A 191 -25.34 -3.83 -17.51
C SER A 191 -25.51 -3.38 -16.06
N SER A 192 -24.54 -3.68 -15.22
CA SER A 192 -24.44 -3.20 -13.85
C SER A 192 -23.54 -1.97 -13.81
N PRO A 193 -24.05 -0.75 -14.03
CA PRO A 193 -23.18 0.42 -14.04
C PRO A 193 -22.54 0.51 -12.66
N LEU A 194 -21.23 0.35 -12.55
CA LEU A 194 -20.49 0.78 -11.37
C LEU A 194 -20.97 0.15 -10.04
N ARG A 195 -21.73 -0.97 -10.04
CA ARG A 195 -21.95 -1.77 -8.81
C ARG A 195 -20.73 -2.64 -8.59
N ASN A 196 -19.65 -1.96 -8.26
CA ASN A 196 -18.42 -2.58 -7.86
C ASN A 196 -18.64 -3.30 -6.52
N LYS A 197 -18.97 -4.60 -6.55
CA LYS A 197 -18.83 -5.43 -5.35
C LYS A 197 -17.36 -5.58 -4.94
N ASP A 198 -16.44 -5.49 -5.92
CA ASP A 198 -14.99 -5.76 -5.71
C ASP A 198 -14.10 -4.51 -5.72
N TRP A 199 -14.63 -3.33 -6.05
CA TRP A 199 -13.87 -2.09 -6.10
C TRP A 199 -14.58 -1.04 -5.26
N GLY A 200 -13.91 -0.45 -4.28
CA GLY A 200 -14.52 0.65 -3.53
C GLY A 200 -15.02 1.77 -4.46
N PRO A 201 -16.04 2.54 -4.07
CA PRO A 201 -16.46 3.73 -4.81
C PRO A 201 -15.27 4.69 -4.88
N SER A 202 -14.63 4.84 -6.05
CA SER A 202 -13.57 5.86 -6.22
C SER A 202 -14.20 7.19 -6.58
N LEU A 203 -13.99 8.19 -5.71
CA LEU A 203 -14.51 9.54 -5.82
C LEU A 203 -13.67 10.43 -6.73
N SER A 204 -12.45 10.02 -7.04
CA SER A 204 -11.57 10.73 -7.99
C SER A 204 -12.22 11.06 -9.35
N ARG A 205 -13.19 10.25 -9.80
CA ARG A 205 -13.95 10.47 -11.05
C ARG A 205 -14.92 11.65 -10.98
N TYR A 206 -15.40 11.98 -9.77
CA TYR A 206 -16.30 13.12 -9.51
C TYR A 206 -15.58 14.47 -9.68
N TYR A 207 -14.34 14.59 -9.23
CA TYR A 207 -13.60 15.86 -9.34
C TYR A 207 -13.09 16.15 -10.76
N ARG A 208 -13.04 15.14 -11.65
CA ARG A 208 -12.85 15.38 -13.09
C ARG A 208 -14.02 16.15 -13.70
N LEU A 209 -15.25 15.93 -13.23
CA LEU A 209 -16.44 16.69 -13.65
C LEU A 209 -16.44 18.11 -13.07
N ALA A 210 -15.89 18.31 -11.86
CA ALA A 210 -15.66 19.65 -11.32
C ALA A 210 -14.60 20.43 -12.13
N GLU A 211 -13.67 19.74 -12.79
CA GLU A 211 -12.76 20.32 -13.79
C GLU A 211 -13.42 20.53 -15.15
N GLU A 212 -14.46 19.78 -15.55
CA GLU A 212 -15.16 20.03 -16.82
C GLU A 212 -15.91 21.38 -16.84
N ASN A 213 -16.20 21.96 -15.66
CA ASN A 213 -16.66 23.34 -15.51
C ASN A 213 -15.51 24.38 -15.49
N VAL A 214 -14.26 23.96 -15.76
CA VAL A 214 -13.09 24.83 -15.95
C VAL A 214 -12.29 24.29 -17.12
N SER A 215 -12.59 24.77 -18.34
CA SER A 215 -12.00 24.25 -19.57
C SER A 215 -10.47 24.26 -19.54
N VAL A 216 -9.83 23.09 -19.49
CA VAL A 216 -8.42 22.97 -19.84
C VAL A 216 -8.22 21.76 -20.74
N GLN A 217 -7.95 22.01 -22.02
CA GLN A 217 -7.41 21.00 -22.93
C GLN A 217 -5.94 20.79 -22.60
N GLU A 218 -5.60 19.79 -21.78
CA GLU A 218 -4.18 19.44 -21.54
C GLU A 218 -3.73 18.24 -22.39
N LYS A 219 -2.67 18.44 -23.19
CA LYS A 219 -1.86 17.34 -23.75
C LYS A 219 -1.00 16.73 -22.65
N MET A 220 -0.79 15.41 -22.71
CA MET A 220 0.13 14.70 -21.83
C MET A 220 1.56 15.22 -22.03
N ILE A 221 2.20 15.69 -20.96
CA ILE A 221 3.62 16.03 -20.92
C ILE A 221 4.32 14.86 -20.21
N GLU A 222 5.32 14.26 -20.84
CA GLU A 222 6.08 13.12 -20.29
C GLU A 222 7.19 13.61 -19.35
N LEU A 223 7.56 12.83 -18.31
CA LEU A 223 8.59 13.19 -17.31
C LEU A 223 9.94 13.67 -17.90
N PRO A 224 10.46 13.12 -19.03
CA PRO A 224 11.69 13.62 -19.63
C PRO A 224 11.59 15.09 -20.10
N GLU A 225 10.38 15.56 -20.44
CA GLU A 225 10.15 16.96 -20.81
C GLU A 225 10.19 17.88 -19.58
N ILE A 226 9.82 17.40 -18.39
CA ILE A 226 9.92 18.18 -17.14
C ILE A 226 11.39 18.47 -16.80
N TYR A 227 12.29 17.51 -17.03
CA TYR A 227 13.73 17.69 -16.87
C TYR A 227 14.32 18.71 -17.87
N LYS A 228 13.82 18.74 -19.11
CA LYS A 228 14.18 19.77 -20.11
C LYS A 228 13.63 21.15 -19.73
N ILE A 229 12.36 21.21 -19.32
CA ILE A 229 11.69 22.44 -18.86
C ILE A 229 12.42 23.02 -17.64
N GLN A 230 12.98 22.19 -16.76
CA GLN A 230 13.75 22.66 -15.60
C GLN A 230 15.12 23.25 -15.99
N GLN A 231 15.78 22.72 -17.03
CA GLN A 231 17.00 23.31 -17.60
C GLN A 231 16.72 24.60 -18.40
N GLU A 232 15.54 24.71 -19.01
CA GLU A 232 15.10 25.90 -19.75
C GLU A 232 14.58 27.02 -18.82
N LEU A 233 13.92 26.68 -17.71
CA LEU A 233 13.46 27.63 -16.67
C LEU A 233 14.62 28.25 -15.90
N LEU A 234 15.77 27.57 -15.82
CA LEU A 234 17.03 28.16 -15.34
C LEU A 234 17.60 29.23 -16.29
N LYS A 235 17.09 29.35 -17.52
CA LYS A 235 17.56 30.30 -18.56
C LYS A 235 16.54 31.38 -18.94
N LYS A 236 15.29 31.29 -18.51
CA LYS A 236 14.26 32.27 -18.85
C LYS A 236 13.41 32.60 -17.64
N ASN A 237 13.77 33.69 -16.99
CA ASN A 237 12.85 34.47 -16.16
C ASN A 237 13.05 35.94 -16.48
N GLU A 238 12.30 36.42 -17.48
CA GLU A 238 11.70 37.75 -17.53
C GLU A 238 10.77 37.81 -18.78
N LYS A 239 9.51 38.22 -18.56
CA LYS A 239 8.47 38.58 -19.56
C LYS A 239 7.59 37.49 -20.20
N GLU A 240 6.95 36.60 -19.41
CA GLU A 240 5.76 35.88 -19.93
C GLU A 240 4.51 35.86 -19.00
N ASN A 241 4.53 36.53 -17.83
CA ASN A 241 3.39 36.49 -16.90
C ASN A 241 2.29 37.56 -17.13
N GLU A 242 2.39 38.41 -18.15
CA GLU A 242 1.39 39.48 -18.36
C GLU A 242 0.35 39.17 -19.44
N LYS A 243 0.52 38.10 -20.25
CA LYS A 243 -0.38 37.78 -21.37
C LYS A 243 -1.41 36.68 -21.11
N GLU A 244 -1.28 35.92 -20.01
CA GLU A 244 -2.28 34.92 -19.61
C GLU A 244 -3.40 35.51 -18.74
N ILE A 245 -3.16 36.63 -18.05
CA ILE A 245 -4.13 37.27 -17.14
C ILE A 245 -5.25 38.02 -17.90
N GLU A 246 -5.00 38.46 -19.14
CA GLU A 246 -6.02 39.14 -19.95
C GLU A 246 -7.00 38.18 -20.65
N LYS A 247 -6.59 36.93 -20.89
CA LYS A 247 -7.49 35.92 -21.50
C LYS A 247 -8.45 35.29 -20.51
N GLU A 248 -8.12 35.26 -19.22
CA GLU A 248 -9.00 34.72 -18.18
C GLU A 248 -10.19 35.65 -17.86
N LYS A 249 -10.04 36.97 -18.05
CA LYS A 249 -11.11 37.95 -17.83
C LYS A 249 -12.23 37.90 -18.88
N GLU A 250 -11.92 37.51 -20.12
CA GLU A 250 -12.94 37.38 -21.18
C GLU A 250 -13.78 36.09 -21.07
N THR A 251 -13.30 35.08 -20.33
CA THR A 251 -14.04 33.84 -20.07
C THR A 251 -15.01 33.95 -18.90
N GLU A 252 -14.73 34.78 -17.90
CA GLU A 252 -15.62 34.98 -16.73
C GLU A 252 -16.91 35.76 -17.07
N GLU A 253 -16.93 36.55 -18.16
CA GLU A 253 -18.16 37.22 -18.61
C GLU A 253 -19.11 36.31 -19.40
N LYS A 254 -18.63 35.21 -19.98
CA LYS A 254 -19.45 34.29 -20.79
C LYS A 254 -20.22 33.25 -19.96
N GLU A 255 -19.82 32.99 -18.72
CA GLU A 255 -20.50 32.04 -17.82
C GLU A 255 -21.68 32.64 -17.06
N LYS A 256 -21.87 33.97 -17.09
CA LYS A 256 -23.01 34.63 -16.43
C LYS A 256 -24.36 34.50 -17.16
N LEU A 257 -24.41 33.86 -18.34
CA LEU A 257 -25.58 33.85 -19.23
C LEU A 257 -26.26 32.49 -19.47
N GLN A 258 -25.93 31.42 -18.74
CA GLN A 258 -26.64 30.14 -18.86
C GLN A 258 -27.32 29.72 -17.55
N GLY A 259 -28.58 30.11 -17.42
CA GLY A 259 -29.47 29.59 -16.40
C GLY A 259 -29.81 28.12 -16.64
N SER A 260 -29.40 27.23 -15.74
CA SER A 260 -30.00 25.91 -15.63
C SER A 260 -30.10 25.43 -14.18
N ARG A 261 -31.28 24.88 -13.89
CA ARG A 261 -31.84 24.31 -12.64
C ARG A 261 -30.86 24.07 -11.48
N LYS A 262 -31.10 24.79 -10.37
CA LYS A 262 -30.47 24.58 -9.05
C LYS A 262 -30.58 23.12 -8.59
N LYS A 263 -29.50 22.36 -8.74
CA LYS A 263 -29.23 21.12 -8.01
C LYS A 263 -28.68 21.50 -6.63
N LYS A 264 -29.03 20.75 -5.57
CA LYS A 264 -28.50 20.97 -4.22
C LYS A 264 -27.00 20.65 -4.19
N THR A 265 -26.18 21.65 -4.42
CA THR A 265 -24.74 21.62 -4.15
C THR A 265 -24.55 21.76 -2.65
N TYR A 266 -23.81 20.83 -2.03
CA TYR A 266 -23.36 20.99 -0.65
C TYR A 266 -22.43 22.20 -0.58
N THR A 267 -22.74 23.16 0.29
CA THR A 267 -21.89 24.33 0.51
C THR A 267 -20.80 24.00 1.53
N LEU A 268 -19.66 24.68 1.47
CA LEU A 268 -18.56 24.43 2.40
C LEU A 268 -18.95 24.64 3.88
N GLY A 269 -19.90 25.54 4.13
CA GLY A 269 -20.51 25.73 5.46
C GLY A 269 -21.24 24.49 5.99
N ASP A 270 -21.78 23.64 5.12
CA ASP A 270 -22.42 22.38 5.51
C ASP A 270 -21.39 21.40 6.11
N PHE A 271 -20.15 21.36 5.61
CA PHE A 271 -19.12 20.46 6.16
C PHE A 271 -18.56 20.93 7.50
N ILE A 272 -18.59 22.24 7.76
CA ILE A 272 -17.95 22.86 8.92
C ILE A 272 -18.87 22.86 10.14
N PHE A 273 -20.14 23.23 9.99
CA PHE A 273 -21.04 23.43 11.13
C PHE A 273 -22.18 22.40 11.24
N SER A 274 -22.41 21.57 10.22
CA SER A 274 -23.39 20.49 10.31
C SER A 274 -22.72 19.16 10.68
N GLN A 275 -23.46 18.33 11.42
CA GLN A 275 -23.05 16.94 11.67
C GLN A 275 -23.01 16.20 10.33
N PRO A 276 -21.86 15.66 9.93
CA PRO A 276 -21.75 15.00 8.64
C PRO A 276 -22.62 13.75 8.60
N LYS A 277 -23.44 13.64 7.56
CA LYS A 277 -24.27 12.46 7.33
C LYS A 277 -23.45 11.36 6.69
N PHE A 278 -23.68 10.11 7.08
CA PHE A 278 -23.02 8.94 6.51
C PHE A 278 -23.38 8.78 5.02
N SER A 279 -24.59 9.18 4.63
CA SER A 279 -25.03 9.27 3.23
C SER A 279 -24.17 10.23 2.38
N ASN A 280 -23.47 11.21 2.99
CA ASN A 280 -22.57 12.13 2.27
C ASN A 280 -21.19 11.53 1.98
N LEU A 281 -20.92 10.28 2.41
CA LEU A 281 -19.67 9.61 2.11
C LEU A 281 -19.47 9.44 0.60
N ILE A 282 -20.55 9.25 -0.15
CA ILE A 282 -20.54 9.18 -1.60
C ILE A 282 -21.49 10.28 -2.11
N PRO A 283 -21.03 11.28 -2.88
CA PRO A 283 -21.91 12.29 -3.46
C PRO A 283 -23.03 11.64 -4.28
N ASN A 284 -24.27 12.09 -4.07
CA ASN A 284 -25.45 11.58 -4.79
C ASN A 284 -25.32 11.69 -6.32
N GLU A 285 -24.53 12.65 -6.81
CA GLU A 285 -24.22 12.84 -8.23
C GLU A 285 -23.48 11.63 -8.85
N TYR A 286 -22.76 10.83 -8.05
CA TYR A 286 -22.12 9.58 -8.48
C TYR A 286 -23.14 8.46 -8.71
N MET A 287 -24.20 8.39 -7.89
CA MET A 287 -25.26 7.38 -8.00
C MET A 287 -26.21 7.66 -9.19
N GLN A 288 -26.29 8.92 -9.65
CA GLN A 288 -27.27 9.35 -10.66
C GLN A 288 -26.75 9.39 -12.11
N ASN A 289 -25.47 9.12 -12.38
CA ASN A 289 -24.93 9.20 -13.73
C ASN A 289 -24.09 7.97 -14.09
N ILE A 290 -24.76 6.98 -14.71
CA ILE A 290 -24.44 6.32 -16.00
C ILE A 290 -25.45 5.16 -16.10
N THR A 291 -26.73 5.44 -16.33
CA THR A 291 -27.67 4.41 -16.77
C THR A 291 -27.40 4.12 -18.24
N LEU A 292 -26.42 3.26 -18.50
CA LEU A 292 -26.28 2.62 -19.81
C LEU A 292 -27.42 1.61 -19.95
N LYS A 293 -28.11 1.63 -21.08
CA LYS A 293 -29.21 0.69 -21.35
C LYS A 293 -28.65 -0.72 -21.45
N GLU A 294 -29.15 -1.64 -20.64
CA GLU A 294 -28.69 -3.03 -20.62
C GLU A 294 -28.75 -3.66 -22.03
N PRO A 295 -27.69 -4.33 -22.50
CA PRO A 295 -27.62 -4.83 -23.87
C PRO A 295 -28.51 -6.07 -24.13
N LEU A 296 -28.79 -6.90 -23.11
CA LEU A 296 -29.64 -8.12 -23.20
C LEU A 296 -30.53 -8.25 -21.96
N LYS A 297 -31.62 -9.02 -22.03
CA LYS A 297 -32.46 -9.39 -20.87
C LYS A 297 -31.95 -10.66 -20.16
N LYS A 298 -31.44 -11.64 -20.91
CA LYS A 298 -30.92 -12.90 -20.36
C LYS A 298 -29.76 -13.43 -21.22
N ILE A 299 -28.73 -13.97 -20.57
CA ILE A 299 -27.69 -14.78 -21.20
C ILE A 299 -27.20 -15.86 -20.22
N GLY A 300 -27.27 -17.13 -20.59
CA GLY A 300 -26.92 -18.23 -19.70
C GLY A 300 -26.78 -19.57 -20.42
N TYR A 301 -26.44 -20.61 -19.67
CA TYR A 301 -26.51 -21.97 -20.21
C TYR A 301 -27.94 -22.30 -20.56
N SER A 302 -28.15 -22.87 -21.75
CA SER A 302 -29.45 -23.42 -22.10
C SER A 302 -29.77 -24.63 -21.21
N GLY A 303 -31.06 -24.81 -20.89
CA GLY A 303 -31.58 -26.02 -20.23
C GLY A 303 -31.32 -27.33 -21.01
N TRP A 304 -30.90 -27.23 -22.27
CA TRP A 304 -30.49 -28.37 -23.11
C TRP A 304 -29.03 -28.81 -22.89
N ASN A 305 -28.31 -28.24 -21.92
CA ASN A 305 -26.96 -28.70 -21.56
C ASN A 305 -26.99 -29.94 -20.65
N LYS A 306 -25.98 -30.83 -20.72
CA LYS A 306 -24.83 -30.86 -21.65
C LYS A 306 -25.23 -31.49 -23.01
N PRO A 307 -24.51 -31.21 -24.12
CA PRO A 307 -24.79 -31.84 -25.40
C PRO A 307 -24.79 -33.38 -25.31
N PRO A 308 -25.71 -34.08 -26.01
CA PRO A 308 -25.75 -35.53 -26.00
C PRO A 308 -24.51 -36.12 -26.70
N SER A 309 -24.15 -37.36 -26.36
CA SER A 309 -22.88 -37.98 -26.77
C SER A 309 -22.64 -37.94 -28.29
N PHE A 310 -23.68 -38.17 -29.10
CA PHE A 310 -23.58 -38.10 -30.56
C PHE A 310 -23.27 -36.69 -31.09
N ARG A 311 -23.74 -35.63 -30.40
CA ARG A 311 -23.44 -34.23 -30.76
C ARG A 311 -22.06 -33.79 -30.28
N LYS A 312 -21.59 -34.30 -29.14
CA LYS A 312 -20.20 -34.08 -28.68
C LYS A 312 -19.19 -34.62 -29.71
N ILE A 313 -19.46 -35.79 -30.29
CA ILE A 313 -18.63 -36.37 -31.36
C ILE A 313 -18.68 -35.50 -32.64
N GLN A 314 -19.82 -34.86 -32.91
CA GLN A 314 -19.99 -33.92 -34.03
C GLN A 314 -19.41 -32.51 -33.74
N GLY A 315 -18.84 -32.29 -32.56
CA GLY A 315 -18.14 -31.04 -32.21
C GLY A 315 -18.99 -29.99 -31.49
N ASP A 316 -20.17 -30.32 -30.96
CA ASP A 316 -20.90 -29.38 -30.08
C ASP A 316 -20.24 -29.34 -28.69
N PHE A 317 -19.88 -28.14 -28.22
CA PHE A 317 -19.28 -27.94 -26.90
C PHE A 317 -20.35 -27.76 -25.81
N PHE A 318 -21.25 -26.81 -26.00
CA PHE A 318 -22.35 -26.48 -25.09
C PHE A 318 -23.38 -25.58 -25.81
N TYR A 319 -24.55 -25.41 -25.19
CA TYR A 319 -25.64 -24.59 -25.69
C TYR A 319 -25.86 -23.35 -24.81
N ILE A 320 -26.12 -22.20 -25.41
CA ILE A 320 -26.36 -20.92 -24.72
C ILE A 320 -27.79 -20.50 -25.00
N GLU A 321 -28.48 -19.98 -24.00
CA GLU A 321 -29.78 -19.33 -24.13
C GLU A 321 -29.62 -17.83 -23.95
N VAL A 322 -30.17 -17.05 -24.87
CA VAL A 322 -30.12 -15.58 -24.85
C VAL A 322 -31.52 -15.02 -25.08
N THR A 323 -31.93 -14.09 -24.22
CA THR A 323 -33.14 -13.27 -24.41
C THR A 323 -32.73 -11.83 -24.67
N THR A 324 -33.10 -11.31 -25.84
CA THR A 324 -32.82 -9.92 -26.23
C THR A 324 -33.70 -8.93 -25.47
N GLN A 325 -33.37 -7.64 -25.49
CA GLN A 325 -34.26 -6.59 -24.97
C GLN A 325 -35.59 -6.50 -25.73
N GLU A 326 -35.64 -7.07 -26.94
CA GLU A 326 -36.80 -7.16 -27.82
C GLU A 326 -37.70 -8.38 -27.47
N ASP A 327 -37.44 -9.10 -26.37
CA ASP A 327 -38.17 -10.30 -25.90
C ASP A 327 -38.04 -11.55 -26.79
N ASP A 328 -37.04 -11.57 -27.68
CA ASP A 328 -36.72 -12.76 -28.48
C ASP A 328 -35.75 -13.67 -27.73
N THR A 329 -36.17 -14.92 -27.46
CA THR A 329 -35.29 -15.97 -26.92
C THR A 329 -34.69 -16.81 -28.05
N VAL A 330 -33.36 -16.90 -28.08
CA VAL A 330 -32.59 -17.67 -29.06
C VAL A 330 -31.65 -18.65 -28.38
N PHE A 331 -31.47 -19.81 -29.02
CA PHE A 331 -30.58 -20.87 -28.57
C PHE A 331 -29.35 -20.94 -29.48
N ILE A 332 -28.17 -20.82 -28.90
CA ILE A 332 -26.89 -20.73 -29.62
C ILE A 332 -26.07 -21.98 -29.31
N THR A 333 -25.55 -22.64 -30.34
CA THR A 333 -24.60 -23.75 -30.21
C THR A 333 -23.17 -23.23 -30.30
N SER A 334 -22.31 -23.65 -29.37
CA SER A 334 -20.86 -23.47 -29.44
C SER A 334 -20.20 -24.68 -30.09
N CYS A 335 -19.27 -24.46 -31.02
CA CYS A 335 -18.54 -25.48 -31.76
C CYS A 335 -17.10 -25.02 -32.09
N PRO A 336 -16.20 -25.89 -32.61
CA PRO A 336 -14.83 -25.51 -32.94
C PRO A 336 -14.71 -24.29 -33.84
N LYS A 337 -15.67 -24.07 -34.74
CA LYS A 337 -15.62 -22.94 -35.68
C LYS A 337 -16.30 -21.65 -35.15
N GLY A 338 -16.80 -21.66 -33.91
CA GLY A 338 -17.45 -20.51 -33.26
C GLY A 338 -18.87 -20.81 -32.79
N PHE A 339 -19.78 -19.86 -33.00
CA PHE A 339 -21.13 -19.83 -32.45
C PHE A 339 -22.18 -19.69 -33.55
N PHE A 340 -23.30 -20.40 -33.46
CA PHE A 340 -24.43 -20.24 -34.37
C PHE A 340 -25.77 -20.47 -33.68
N ILE A 341 -26.85 -19.91 -34.23
CA ILE A 341 -28.20 -20.08 -33.68
C ILE A 341 -28.79 -21.39 -34.19
N ASN A 342 -29.15 -22.28 -33.27
CA ASN A 342 -29.84 -23.52 -33.59
C ASN A 342 -31.37 -23.30 -33.58
N SER A 343 -32.12 -24.31 -34.02
CA SER A 343 -33.58 -24.24 -34.15
C SER A 343 -34.31 -24.75 -32.91
N SER A 344 -33.61 -24.88 -31.78
CA SER A 344 -34.21 -25.33 -30.53
C SER A 344 -35.18 -24.29 -29.98
N THR A 345 -36.12 -24.78 -29.19
CA THR A 345 -37.07 -23.98 -28.41
C THR A 345 -37.01 -24.45 -26.95
N GLU A 346 -37.70 -23.78 -26.04
CA GLU A 346 -37.78 -24.22 -24.64
C GLU A 346 -38.41 -25.61 -24.48
N LYS A 347 -39.30 -26.02 -25.39
CA LYS A 347 -40.03 -27.30 -25.31
C LYS A 347 -39.49 -28.39 -26.23
N ASN A 348 -38.87 -28.02 -27.35
CA ASN A 348 -38.38 -28.96 -28.35
C ASN A 348 -36.91 -28.70 -28.67
N PHE A 349 -36.07 -29.71 -28.47
CA PHE A 349 -34.66 -29.67 -28.78
C PHE A 349 -34.43 -29.92 -30.28
N ASN A 350 -33.89 -28.94 -30.98
CA ASN A 350 -33.54 -29.05 -32.39
C ASN A 350 -32.17 -28.41 -32.67
N PHE A 351 -31.18 -29.26 -32.89
CA PHE A 351 -29.78 -28.88 -33.10
C PHE A 351 -29.49 -28.34 -34.51
N THR A 352 -30.45 -28.38 -35.45
CA THR A 352 -30.22 -27.86 -36.81
C THR A 352 -30.09 -26.34 -36.79
N MET A 353 -29.11 -25.81 -37.51
CA MET A 353 -28.91 -24.37 -37.66
C MET A 353 -30.16 -23.70 -38.24
N LYS A 354 -30.61 -22.61 -37.61
CA LYS A 354 -31.84 -21.91 -38.01
C LYS A 354 -31.67 -21.28 -39.40
N PRO A 355 -32.62 -21.40 -40.33
CA PRO A 355 -32.49 -20.83 -41.67
C PRO A 355 -32.33 -19.31 -41.61
N LYS A 356 -31.42 -18.75 -42.40
CA LYS A 356 -30.96 -17.33 -42.44
C LYS A 356 -29.97 -16.90 -41.34
N THR A 357 -29.62 -17.76 -40.38
CA THR A 357 -28.57 -17.44 -39.40
C THR A 357 -27.19 -17.82 -39.96
N ARG A 358 -26.12 -17.21 -39.43
CA ARG A 358 -24.75 -17.46 -39.88
C ARG A 358 -23.89 -17.95 -38.73
N LEU A 359 -22.93 -18.82 -39.04
CA LEU A 359 -21.88 -19.18 -38.12
C LEU A 359 -20.99 -17.95 -37.94
N SER A 360 -20.86 -17.50 -36.70
CA SER A 360 -20.00 -16.40 -36.31
C SER A 360 -18.83 -16.96 -35.52
N THR A 361 -17.62 -16.52 -35.84
CA THR A 361 -16.43 -16.84 -35.04
C THR A 361 -16.55 -16.24 -33.65
N ASN A 362 -17.16 -15.06 -33.52
CA ASN A 362 -17.37 -14.37 -32.27
C ASN A 362 -18.85 -14.33 -31.83
N LEU A 363 -19.10 -14.64 -30.56
CA LEU A 363 -20.42 -14.51 -29.95
C LEU A 363 -20.94 -13.06 -29.96
N VAL A 364 -20.10 -12.02 -29.76
CA VAL A 364 -20.55 -10.61 -29.80
C VAL A 364 -21.07 -10.23 -31.20
N ASP A 365 -20.37 -10.66 -32.25
CA ASP A 365 -20.80 -10.39 -33.63
C ASP A 365 -22.11 -11.12 -33.97
N LEU A 366 -22.28 -12.34 -33.45
CA LEU A 366 -23.55 -13.06 -33.56
C LEU A 366 -24.67 -12.28 -32.86
N LEU A 367 -24.44 -11.79 -31.65
CA LEU A 367 -25.42 -11.00 -30.88
C LEU A 367 -25.74 -9.65 -31.54
N LYS A 368 -24.73 -8.95 -32.10
CA LYS A 368 -24.92 -7.73 -32.92
C LYS A 368 -25.77 -7.99 -34.17
N SER A 369 -25.75 -9.22 -34.70
CA SER A 369 -26.60 -9.61 -35.84
C SER A 369 -28.02 -10.04 -35.43
N ILE A 370 -28.21 -10.41 -34.16
CA ILE A 370 -29.50 -10.85 -33.60
C ILE A 370 -30.34 -9.65 -33.18
N SER A 371 -29.75 -8.65 -32.52
CA SER A 371 -30.48 -7.51 -31.94
C SER A 371 -29.82 -6.18 -32.28
N ASN A 372 -30.62 -5.26 -32.83
CA ASN A 372 -30.18 -3.89 -33.10
C ASN A 372 -30.01 -3.10 -31.79
N THR A 373 -30.86 -3.35 -30.79
CA THR A 373 -30.71 -2.73 -29.46
C THR A 373 -29.40 -3.14 -28.77
N PHE A 374 -28.98 -4.41 -28.90
CA PHE A 374 -27.66 -4.86 -28.44
C PHE A 374 -26.52 -4.10 -29.13
N LYS A 375 -26.60 -3.93 -30.45
CA LYS A 375 -25.59 -3.22 -31.26
C LYS A 375 -25.43 -1.75 -30.85
N GLU A 376 -26.54 -1.05 -30.62
CA GLU A 376 -26.54 0.35 -30.17
C GLU A 376 -26.00 0.50 -28.75
N SER A 377 -26.45 -0.34 -27.81
CA SER A 377 -25.98 -0.31 -26.42
C SER A 377 -24.48 -0.58 -26.33
N VAL A 378 -23.96 -1.59 -27.03
CA VAL A 378 -22.52 -1.91 -27.04
C VAL A 378 -21.69 -0.78 -27.67
N ALA A 379 -22.17 -0.14 -28.74
CA ALA A 379 -21.45 0.99 -29.36
C ALA A 379 -21.38 2.23 -28.45
N ALA A 380 -22.47 2.54 -27.73
CA ALA A 380 -22.51 3.63 -26.75
C ALA A 380 -21.52 3.39 -25.59
N ILE A 381 -21.35 2.12 -25.21
CA ILE A 381 -20.44 1.68 -24.17
C ILE A 381 -18.99 1.72 -24.63
N GLU A 382 -18.69 1.18 -25.82
CA GLU A 382 -17.36 1.23 -26.44
C GLU A 382 -16.86 2.69 -26.57
N LYS A 383 -17.75 3.63 -26.93
CA LYS A 383 -17.44 5.06 -26.99
C LYS A 383 -17.04 5.61 -25.62
N LYS A 384 -17.81 5.34 -24.56
CA LYS A 384 -17.52 5.81 -23.19
C LYS A 384 -16.26 5.17 -22.61
N LEU A 385 -16.00 3.89 -22.86
CA LEU A 385 -14.77 3.22 -22.42
C LEU A 385 -13.52 3.79 -23.10
N GLY A 386 -13.64 4.23 -24.36
CA GLY A 386 -12.55 4.89 -25.09
C GLY A 386 -12.14 6.26 -24.53
N GLU A 387 -13.00 6.90 -23.73
CA GLU A 387 -12.74 8.20 -23.08
C GLU A 387 -12.02 8.04 -21.71
N LEU A 388 -11.93 6.82 -21.16
CA LEU A 388 -11.37 6.55 -19.83
C LEU A 388 -9.87 6.24 -19.89
N LYS A 389 -9.14 6.65 -18.85
CA LYS A 389 -7.69 6.38 -18.74
C LYS A 389 -7.42 4.92 -18.36
N GLU A 390 -6.26 4.38 -18.69
CA GLU A 390 -5.87 2.99 -18.40
C GLU A 390 -6.01 2.62 -16.91
N ILE A 391 -5.57 3.51 -16.01
CA ILE A 391 -5.76 3.35 -14.56
C ILE A 391 -7.24 3.18 -14.21
N GLU A 392 -8.17 3.81 -14.94
CA GLU A 392 -9.59 3.80 -14.59
C GLU A 392 -10.30 2.49 -14.90
N ILE A 393 -9.76 1.71 -15.83
CA ILE A 393 -10.37 0.50 -16.40
C ILE A 393 -9.74 -0.78 -15.83
N SER A 394 -8.49 -0.73 -15.38
CA SER A 394 -7.74 -1.91 -14.93
C SER A 394 -8.17 -2.44 -13.56
N THR A 395 -8.37 -3.76 -13.42
CA THR A 395 -8.75 -4.47 -12.19
C THR A 395 -7.59 -4.66 -11.22
N SER A 396 -7.89 -4.72 -9.92
CA SER A 396 -6.93 -5.18 -8.90
C SER A 396 -7.00 -6.69 -8.79
N ASP A 397 -5.86 -7.37 -8.65
CA ASP A 397 -5.79 -8.83 -8.49
C ASP A 397 -6.27 -9.32 -7.11
N SER A 398 -6.44 -8.41 -6.15
CA SER A 398 -6.91 -8.73 -4.79
C SER A 398 -8.35 -8.27 -4.56
N PRO A 399 -9.24 -9.14 -4.06
CA PRO A 399 -10.62 -8.78 -3.75
C PRO A 399 -10.67 -7.76 -2.61
N ARG A 400 -11.48 -6.71 -2.77
CA ARG A 400 -11.71 -5.72 -1.72
C ARG A 400 -13.12 -5.76 -1.21
N PHE A 401 -13.24 -5.96 0.10
CA PHE A 401 -14.51 -5.93 0.79
C PHE A 401 -14.67 -4.60 1.53
N SER A 402 -15.48 -3.70 0.98
CA SER A 402 -15.91 -2.50 1.70
C SER A 402 -16.85 -2.89 2.84
N TRP A 403 -16.69 -2.29 4.02
CA TRP A 403 -17.58 -2.54 5.16
C TRP A 403 -18.94 -1.84 5.02
N PHE A 404 -19.06 -0.87 4.11
CA PHE A 404 -20.31 -0.19 3.77
C PHE A 404 -20.58 -0.31 2.27
N VAL A 405 -21.85 -0.47 1.91
CA VAL A 405 -22.30 -0.58 0.51
C VAL A 405 -23.61 0.20 0.38
N PRO A 406 -23.85 0.93 -0.73
CA PRO A 406 -25.17 1.48 -1.05
C PRO A 406 -26.24 0.39 -0.95
N GLU A 407 -27.47 0.74 -0.54
CA GLU A 407 -28.58 -0.21 -0.61
C GLU A 407 -28.81 -0.60 -2.07
N ASP A 408 -28.45 -1.83 -2.41
CA ASP A 408 -28.83 -2.43 -3.67
C ASP A 408 -30.30 -2.85 -3.59
N HIS A 409 -31.11 -2.37 -4.53
CA HIS A 409 -32.37 -3.05 -4.80
C HIS A 409 -32.03 -4.45 -5.33
N HIS A 410 -32.63 -5.47 -4.72
CA HIS A 410 -32.57 -6.83 -5.23
C HIS A 410 -33.23 -6.83 -6.62
N PHE A 411 -32.42 -6.98 -7.65
CA PHE A 411 -32.90 -7.37 -8.97
C PHE A 411 -32.90 -8.89 -9.03
N TYR A 412 -33.90 -9.45 -9.72
CA TYR A 412 -34.01 -10.89 -9.91
C TYR A 412 -32.76 -11.39 -10.64
N ASP A 413 -32.00 -12.25 -9.97
CA ASP A 413 -30.77 -12.81 -10.49
C ASP A 413 -31.12 -13.98 -11.44
N TYR A 414 -31.03 -13.73 -12.74
CA TYR A 414 -31.34 -14.70 -13.80
C TYR A 414 -30.22 -15.73 -14.03
N SER A 415 -29.16 -15.74 -13.21
CA SER A 415 -27.94 -16.50 -13.50
C SER A 415 -28.06 -18.02 -13.40
N GLY A 416 -29.09 -18.56 -12.76
CA GLY A 416 -29.35 -20.02 -12.73
C GLY A 416 -28.07 -20.83 -12.54
N ASN A 417 -27.34 -20.56 -11.46
CA ASN A 417 -26.06 -21.21 -11.16
C ASN A 417 -26.26 -22.73 -10.95
N TYR A 418 -26.18 -23.49 -12.04
CA TYR A 418 -25.69 -24.85 -11.99
C TYR A 418 -24.18 -24.77 -11.76
N GLY A 419 -23.72 -25.43 -10.70
CA GLY A 419 -22.40 -25.29 -10.11
C GLY A 419 -21.25 -25.32 -11.13
N ASP A 420 -20.27 -24.46 -10.88
CA ASP A 420 -18.91 -24.53 -11.41
C ASP A 420 -18.18 -25.78 -10.89
N GLU A 421 -18.74 -26.95 -11.16
CA GLU A 421 -18.07 -28.25 -11.08
C GLU A 421 -17.80 -28.73 -12.51
N LEU A 422 -16.88 -28.04 -13.18
CA LEU A 422 -16.29 -28.52 -14.43
C LEU A 422 -14.76 -28.42 -14.30
N LEU A 423 -14.18 -29.52 -13.78
CA LEU A 423 -12.81 -30.00 -14.03
C LEU A 423 -11.78 -28.90 -14.28
N ILE A 424 -11.35 -28.23 -13.21
CA ILE A 424 -10.14 -27.42 -13.20
C ILE A 424 -9.01 -28.34 -12.74
N LEU A 425 -7.95 -28.43 -13.54
CA LEU A 425 -6.77 -29.23 -13.23
C LEU A 425 -6.26 -28.91 -11.83
N TYR A 426 -5.81 -29.93 -11.11
CA TYR A 426 -5.02 -29.79 -9.90
C TYR A 426 -3.86 -28.82 -10.17
N ARG A 427 -3.88 -27.64 -9.54
CA ARG A 427 -2.78 -26.67 -9.60
C ARG A 427 -1.78 -27.03 -8.51
N ASP A 428 -0.54 -27.30 -8.90
CA ASP A 428 0.55 -27.56 -7.97
C ASP A 428 1.26 -26.24 -7.63
N TRP A 429 0.73 -25.55 -6.61
CA TRP A 429 1.26 -24.28 -6.12
C TRP A 429 2.75 -24.36 -5.74
N ASN A 430 3.16 -25.52 -5.22
CA ASN A 430 4.52 -25.74 -4.76
C ASN A 430 5.49 -25.97 -5.93
N LYS A 431 5.07 -26.64 -7.00
CA LYS A 431 5.87 -26.72 -8.22
C LYS A 431 6.06 -25.34 -8.84
N GLU A 432 4.96 -24.60 -9.06
CA GLU A 432 5.02 -23.30 -9.73
C GLU A 432 5.94 -22.30 -9.03
N ILE A 433 5.84 -22.15 -7.72
CA ILE A 433 6.66 -21.19 -6.97
C ILE A 433 8.15 -21.57 -6.98
N ASN A 434 8.46 -22.87 -6.89
CA ASN A 434 9.84 -23.30 -6.83
C ASN A 434 10.48 -23.34 -8.22
N ASP A 435 9.70 -23.56 -9.28
CA ASP A 435 10.15 -23.36 -10.67
C ASP A 435 10.52 -21.90 -10.90
N VAL A 436 9.75 -20.95 -10.33
CA VAL A 436 10.09 -19.52 -10.35
C VAL A 436 11.34 -19.23 -9.51
N LYS A 437 11.44 -19.74 -8.27
CA LYS A 437 12.65 -19.57 -7.44
C LYS A 437 13.91 -20.14 -8.11
N GLY A 438 13.77 -21.22 -8.88
CA GLY A 438 14.84 -21.89 -9.61
C GLY A 438 15.29 -21.17 -10.90
N MET A 439 14.62 -20.10 -11.31
CA MET A 439 15.04 -19.29 -12.47
C MET A 439 16.41 -18.65 -12.23
N GLU A 440 17.33 -18.84 -13.18
CA GLU A 440 18.67 -18.26 -13.12
C GLU A 440 18.64 -16.72 -13.10
N ALA A 441 19.16 -16.14 -12.02
CA ALA A 441 19.22 -14.70 -11.78
C ALA A 441 20.47 -14.04 -12.41
N SER A 442 20.66 -14.23 -13.72
CA SER A 442 21.84 -13.71 -14.43
C SER A 442 21.76 -12.23 -14.83
N SER A 443 20.59 -11.60 -14.80
CA SER A 443 20.38 -10.18 -15.11
C SER A 443 19.29 -9.54 -14.26
N GLY A 444 19.35 -8.22 -14.03
CA GLY A 444 18.37 -7.49 -13.22
C GLY A 444 16.93 -7.66 -13.68
N GLU A 445 16.69 -7.72 -14.99
CA GLU A 445 15.35 -7.94 -15.56
C GLU A 445 14.77 -9.32 -15.21
N LYS A 446 15.61 -10.38 -15.24
CA LYS A 446 15.19 -11.72 -14.81
C LYS A 446 14.83 -11.77 -13.33
N ILE A 447 15.52 -10.99 -12.48
CA ILE A 447 15.20 -10.90 -11.04
C ILE A 447 13.82 -10.22 -10.87
N ILE A 448 13.57 -9.13 -11.60
CA ILE A 448 12.27 -8.43 -11.58
C ILE A 448 11.14 -9.38 -12.04
N LEU A 449 11.34 -10.08 -13.15
CA LEU A 449 10.35 -11.05 -13.67
C LEU A 449 10.09 -12.17 -12.66
N ARG A 450 11.16 -12.69 -12.03
CA ARG A 450 11.03 -13.72 -10.99
C ARG A 450 10.19 -13.23 -9.82
N GLU A 451 10.53 -12.07 -9.24
CA GLU A 451 9.78 -11.51 -8.10
C GLU A 451 8.33 -11.14 -8.48
N ALA A 452 8.08 -10.72 -9.73
CA ALA A 452 6.74 -10.47 -10.24
C ALA A 452 5.89 -11.75 -10.30
N LEU A 453 6.46 -12.84 -10.83
CA LEU A 453 5.81 -14.14 -10.88
C LEU A 453 5.57 -14.71 -9.48
N GLU A 454 6.53 -14.57 -8.56
CA GLU A 454 6.37 -14.96 -7.15
C GLU A 454 5.19 -14.22 -6.50
N THR A 455 5.13 -12.90 -6.67
CA THR A 455 4.05 -12.06 -6.13
C THR A 455 2.69 -12.45 -6.70
N LYS A 456 2.62 -12.71 -8.01
CA LYS A 456 1.40 -13.17 -8.67
C LYS A 456 0.90 -14.51 -8.12
N ILE A 457 1.79 -15.51 -8.03
CA ILE A 457 1.44 -16.84 -7.51
C ILE A 457 0.93 -16.75 -6.07
N MET A 458 1.55 -15.91 -5.23
CA MET A 458 1.09 -15.70 -3.85
C MET A 458 -0.28 -15.03 -3.79
N ASN A 459 -0.55 -14.02 -4.63
CA ASN A 459 -1.86 -13.36 -4.70
C ASN A 459 -2.96 -14.33 -5.17
N ASP A 460 -2.69 -15.12 -6.20
CA ASP A 460 -3.57 -16.17 -6.68
C ASP A 460 -3.88 -17.19 -5.55
N PHE A 461 -2.86 -17.60 -4.80
CA PHE A 461 -3.01 -18.52 -3.68
C PHE A 461 -3.89 -17.92 -2.57
N VAL A 462 -3.71 -16.65 -2.24
CA VAL A 462 -4.55 -15.94 -1.25
C VAL A 462 -6.01 -15.92 -1.71
N SER A 463 -6.26 -15.57 -2.97
CA SER A 463 -7.61 -15.54 -3.54
C SER A 463 -8.28 -16.92 -3.49
N GLU A 464 -7.55 -17.96 -3.89
CA GLU A 464 -8.05 -19.34 -3.85
C GLU A 464 -8.30 -19.82 -2.42
N THR A 465 -7.42 -19.49 -1.49
CA THR A 465 -7.57 -19.81 -0.06
C THR A 465 -8.82 -19.17 0.53
N ILE A 466 -9.12 -17.92 0.16
CA ILE A 466 -10.33 -17.23 0.59
C ILE A 466 -11.57 -17.97 0.08
N ASN A 467 -11.61 -18.31 -1.21
CA ASN A 467 -12.74 -19.00 -1.83
C ASN A 467 -12.96 -20.40 -1.24
N GLY A 468 -11.88 -21.18 -1.06
CA GLY A 468 -11.93 -22.47 -0.41
C GLY A 468 -12.41 -22.38 1.04
N SER A 469 -11.95 -21.38 1.79
CA SER A 469 -12.40 -21.16 3.18
C SER A 469 -13.89 -20.84 3.26
N ILE A 470 -14.41 -19.99 2.36
CA ILE A 470 -15.85 -19.70 2.26
C ILE A 470 -16.63 -20.98 1.97
N ALA A 471 -16.18 -21.75 0.98
CA ALA A 471 -16.82 -23.00 0.59
C ALA A 471 -16.83 -24.06 1.70
N ILE A 472 -15.78 -24.12 2.53
CA ILE A 472 -15.72 -25.00 3.71
C ILE A 472 -16.75 -24.58 4.78
N VAL A 473 -16.79 -23.29 5.16
CA VAL A 473 -17.76 -22.79 6.17
C VAL A 473 -19.21 -22.98 5.70
N GLU A 474 -19.46 -22.82 4.41
CA GLU A 474 -20.78 -23.03 3.80
C GLU A 474 -21.10 -24.51 3.54
N LYS A 475 -20.21 -25.43 3.96
CA LYS A 475 -20.36 -26.88 3.82
C LYS A 475 -20.50 -27.34 2.36
N ARG A 476 -19.94 -26.58 1.42
CA ARG A 476 -19.83 -26.94 0.00
C ARG A 476 -18.71 -27.97 -0.22
N ILE A 477 -17.66 -27.93 0.60
CA ILE A 477 -16.55 -28.89 0.57
C ILE A 477 -16.69 -29.86 1.76
N ARG A 478 -16.56 -31.16 1.49
CA ARG A 478 -16.61 -32.20 2.51
C ARG A 478 -15.21 -32.50 3.06
N PRO A 479 -15.09 -32.86 4.35
CA PRO A 479 -13.81 -33.29 4.93
C PRO A 479 -13.39 -34.64 4.34
N ILE A 480 -12.08 -34.93 4.44
CA ILE A 480 -11.49 -36.19 3.97
C ILE A 480 -11.74 -37.33 4.97
N GLU A 481 -11.72 -37.03 6.27
CA GLU A 481 -11.92 -38.01 7.35
C GLU A 481 -13.39 -38.07 7.81
N GLN A 482 -13.88 -39.27 8.15
CA GLN A 482 -15.29 -39.57 8.46
C GLN A 482 -15.65 -39.57 9.97
N GLU A 483 -14.70 -39.34 10.88
CA GLU A 483 -14.99 -39.34 12.33
C GLU A 483 -15.37 -37.93 12.85
N GLU A 484 -15.76 -37.84 14.14
CA GLU A 484 -16.56 -36.77 14.79
C GLU A 484 -16.28 -35.31 14.36
N GLN A 485 -17.24 -34.41 14.62
CA GLN A 485 -17.27 -33.01 14.14
C GLN A 485 -16.02 -32.14 14.41
N SER A 486 -15.05 -32.63 15.19
CA SER A 486 -13.86 -31.94 15.71
C SER A 486 -12.51 -32.39 15.11
N SER A 487 -12.49 -33.18 14.03
CA SER A 487 -11.26 -33.55 13.30
C SER A 487 -11.48 -33.51 11.79
N LYS A 488 -11.55 -32.31 11.21
CA LYS A 488 -11.93 -32.14 9.80
C LYS A 488 -10.86 -31.43 9.00
N ILE A 489 -10.06 -32.23 8.29
CA ILE A 489 -9.13 -31.78 7.26
C ILE A 489 -9.85 -31.68 5.91
N PHE A 490 -9.55 -30.62 5.16
CA PHE A 490 -10.08 -30.43 3.80
C PHE A 490 -8.95 -30.19 2.81
N ILE A 491 -9.07 -30.75 1.61
CA ILE A 491 -8.19 -30.42 0.48
C ILE A 491 -9.05 -29.88 -0.65
N HIS A 492 -8.69 -28.71 -1.16
CA HIS A 492 -9.36 -28.10 -2.30
C HIS A 492 -8.35 -27.36 -3.17
N ARG A 493 -8.33 -27.69 -4.47
CA ARG A 493 -7.45 -27.05 -5.49
C ARG A 493 -5.97 -27.00 -5.08
N GLY A 494 -5.44 -28.09 -4.53
CA GLY A 494 -4.02 -28.20 -4.12
C GLY A 494 -3.67 -27.45 -2.83
N ILE A 495 -4.68 -26.99 -2.08
CA ILE A 495 -4.53 -26.29 -0.80
C ILE A 495 -5.11 -27.17 0.31
N PHE A 496 -4.36 -27.31 1.40
CA PHE A 496 -4.77 -27.96 2.63
C PHE A 496 -5.40 -26.95 3.56
N TYR A 497 -6.59 -27.27 4.07
CA TYR A 497 -7.32 -26.43 5.01
C TYR A 497 -7.57 -27.17 6.31
N SER A 498 -7.44 -26.45 7.42
CA SER A 498 -7.71 -26.96 8.76
C SER A 498 -8.32 -25.90 9.67
N TYR A 499 -9.06 -26.35 10.68
CA TYR A 499 -9.47 -25.51 11.79
C TYR A 499 -8.34 -25.41 12.83
N PRO A 500 -8.07 -24.21 13.39
CA PRO A 500 -6.98 -24.03 14.35
C PRO A 500 -7.03 -25.00 15.52
N LEU A 501 -8.21 -25.18 16.13
CA LEU A 501 -8.44 -25.93 17.38
C LEU A 501 -7.81 -27.34 17.43
N GLU A 502 -7.40 -27.90 16.30
CA GLU A 502 -6.94 -29.29 16.15
C GLU A 502 -5.40 -29.46 16.17
N ILE A 503 -4.61 -28.51 15.67
CA ILE A 503 -3.14 -28.70 15.50
C ILE A 503 -2.41 -28.92 16.85
N LEU A 504 -3.02 -28.49 17.96
CA LEU A 504 -2.33 -28.32 19.24
C LEU A 504 -2.99 -28.98 20.45
N GLN A 505 -4.12 -29.67 20.30
CA GLN A 505 -4.83 -30.28 21.43
C GLN A 505 -4.02 -31.38 22.14
N GLN A 506 -2.98 -31.94 21.51
CA GLN A 506 -2.05 -32.86 22.18
C GLN A 506 -1.00 -32.16 23.06
N ASN A 507 -0.76 -30.86 22.90
CA ASN A 507 0.37 -30.16 23.53
C ASN A 507 -0.02 -29.14 24.61
N PHE A 508 -1.22 -28.55 24.57
CA PHE A 508 -1.57 -27.41 25.43
C PHE A 508 -2.93 -27.58 26.11
N LYS A 509 -2.94 -28.21 27.29
CA LYS A 509 -4.15 -28.43 28.11
C LYS A 509 -4.82 -27.14 28.61
N ASP A 510 -4.13 -25.99 28.63
CA ASP A 510 -4.54 -24.81 29.42
C ASP A 510 -4.97 -23.57 28.62
N GLY A 511 -4.84 -23.55 27.28
CA GLY A 511 -4.99 -22.33 26.45
C GLY A 511 -6.26 -22.19 25.59
N GLY A 512 -6.98 -23.29 25.34
CA GLY A 512 -8.20 -23.34 24.51
C GLY A 512 -8.03 -22.74 23.10
N GLU A 513 -9.14 -22.31 22.48
CA GLU A 513 -9.16 -21.77 21.11
C GLU A 513 -8.31 -20.49 20.93
N LYS A 514 -8.25 -19.62 21.95
CA LYS A 514 -7.53 -18.34 21.88
C LYS A 514 -6.02 -18.56 21.68
N ALA A 515 -5.43 -19.54 22.37
CA ALA A 515 -4.02 -19.89 22.22
C ALA A 515 -3.72 -20.44 20.82
N THR A 516 -4.57 -21.31 20.29
CA THR A 516 -4.30 -21.95 18.99
C THR A 516 -4.38 -20.97 17.82
N ARG A 517 -5.32 -20.01 17.87
CA ARG A 517 -5.37 -18.91 16.90
C ARG A 517 -4.09 -18.07 16.90
N LYS A 518 -3.44 -17.93 18.07
CA LYS A 518 -2.21 -17.14 18.24
C LYS A 518 -0.98 -17.86 17.73
N VAL A 519 -0.90 -19.19 17.88
CA VAL A 519 0.21 -19.98 17.32
C VAL A 519 0.22 -19.91 15.80
N ILE A 520 -0.93 -20.02 15.13
CA ILE A 520 -1.01 -19.85 13.66
C ILE A 520 -0.58 -18.45 13.22
N ASP A 521 -1.00 -17.40 13.96
CA ASP A 521 -0.56 -16.04 13.69
C ASP A 521 0.98 -15.92 13.83
N ASN A 522 1.59 -16.64 14.78
CA ASN A 522 3.05 -16.69 14.94
C ASN A 522 3.70 -17.47 13.78
N ASP A 523 3.17 -18.63 13.39
CA ASP A 523 3.67 -19.43 12.28
C ASP A 523 3.73 -18.66 10.96
N ILE A 524 2.68 -17.90 10.64
CA ILE A 524 2.64 -17.03 9.45
C ILE A 524 3.76 -15.98 9.51
N GLN A 525 3.98 -15.37 10.68
CA GLN A 525 5.02 -14.34 10.87
C GLN A 525 6.43 -14.94 10.81
N SER A 526 6.64 -16.09 11.46
CA SER A 526 7.90 -16.82 11.51
C SER A 526 8.29 -17.34 10.13
N ALA A 527 7.36 -17.95 9.40
CA ALA A 527 7.58 -18.40 8.02
C ALA A 527 7.91 -17.21 7.09
N SER A 528 7.23 -16.08 7.27
CA SER A 528 7.53 -14.85 6.52
C SER A 528 8.94 -14.32 6.85
N HIS A 529 9.32 -14.29 8.11
CA HIS A 529 10.65 -13.89 8.54
C HIS A 529 11.73 -14.82 7.96
N PHE A 530 11.51 -16.13 8.02
CA PHE A 530 12.43 -17.13 7.47
C PHE A 530 12.63 -16.95 5.95
N ASN A 531 11.54 -16.72 5.20
CA ASN A 531 11.59 -16.44 3.77
C ASN A 531 12.35 -15.14 3.43
N ARG A 532 12.26 -14.11 4.29
CA ARG A 532 12.99 -12.85 4.09
C ARG A 532 14.51 -13.03 4.22
N GLN A 533 14.98 -13.94 5.07
CA GLN A 533 16.41 -14.23 5.26
C GLN A 533 17.06 -14.97 4.08
N GLY A 534 16.27 -15.48 3.12
CA GLY A 534 16.80 -16.05 1.88
C GLY A 534 17.55 -17.36 2.02
N ILE A 535 17.07 -18.23 2.89
CA ILE A 535 17.55 -19.60 3.03
C ILE A 535 16.90 -20.43 1.92
N SER A 536 17.60 -20.66 0.81
CA SER A 536 17.04 -21.33 -0.38
C SER A 536 16.97 -22.85 -0.22
N GLU A 537 17.77 -23.40 0.70
CA GLU A 537 17.89 -24.84 0.96
C GLU A 537 16.71 -25.41 1.77
N LEU A 538 15.99 -24.55 2.49
CA LEU A 538 14.86 -24.91 3.35
C LEU A 538 13.61 -24.13 2.93
N ASN A 539 12.55 -24.84 2.55
CA ASN A 539 11.34 -24.25 2.00
C ASN A 539 10.19 -24.24 3.02
N PRO A 540 9.92 -23.11 3.69
CA PRO A 540 8.73 -23.00 4.52
C PRO A 540 7.46 -22.92 3.68
N PRO A 541 6.35 -23.50 4.13
CA PRO A 541 5.12 -23.45 3.39
C PRO A 541 4.45 -22.09 3.45
N PHE A 542 3.79 -21.72 2.37
CA PHE A 542 2.96 -20.52 2.35
C PHE A 542 1.65 -20.79 3.10
N MET A 543 1.30 -19.89 4.01
CA MET A 543 0.15 -20.03 4.92
C MET A 543 -0.69 -18.76 4.92
N VAL A 544 -2.01 -18.91 4.89
CA VAL A 544 -2.98 -17.82 4.96
C VAL A 544 -4.05 -18.20 5.96
N SER A 545 -4.37 -17.28 6.89
CA SER A 545 -5.48 -17.47 7.82
C SER A 545 -6.68 -16.64 7.39
N VAL A 546 -7.87 -17.23 7.40
CA VAL A 546 -9.12 -16.59 6.99
C VAL A 546 -10.14 -16.69 8.12
N ASP A 547 -10.62 -15.56 8.62
CA ASP A 547 -11.77 -15.43 9.52
C ASP A 547 -13.04 -15.21 8.67
N TYR A 548 -14.01 -16.14 8.72
CA TYR A 548 -15.31 -16.02 8.05
C TYR A 548 -16.46 -16.57 8.90
N GLN A 549 -17.52 -15.78 9.08
CA GLN A 549 -18.69 -16.11 9.92
C GLN A 549 -18.36 -16.64 11.33
N GLY A 550 -17.31 -16.11 11.97
CA GLY A 550 -16.86 -16.53 13.29
C GLY A 550 -15.92 -17.74 13.33
N HIS A 551 -15.76 -18.43 12.20
CA HIS A 551 -14.78 -19.50 12.02
C HIS A 551 -13.43 -18.93 11.57
N ARG A 552 -12.33 -19.46 12.10
CA ARG A 552 -10.99 -19.23 11.53
C ARG A 552 -10.58 -20.51 10.80
N ILE A 553 -10.12 -20.38 9.57
CA ILE A 553 -9.58 -21.47 8.76
C ILE A 553 -8.14 -21.11 8.39
N CYS A 554 -7.24 -22.07 8.49
CA CYS A 554 -5.88 -21.95 7.97
C CYS A 554 -5.83 -22.67 6.62
N GLY A 555 -5.34 -21.99 5.58
CA GLY A 555 -4.99 -22.58 4.30
C GLY A 555 -3.47 -22.61 4.16
N GLN A 556 -2.93 -23.78 3.82
CA GLN A 556 -1.52 -24.03 3.63
C GLN A 556 -1.33 -24.79 2.32
N TRP A 557 -0.28 -24.51 1.55
CA TRP A 557 0.06 -25.40 0.43
C TRP A 557 0.46 -26.79 0.96
N ILE A 558 0.42 -27.82 0.12
CA ILE A 558 0.84 -29.16 0.57
C ILE A 558 2.27 -29.42 0.09
N PRO A 559 3.25 -29.63 1.00
CA PRO A 559 4.55 -30.14 0.61
C PRO A 559 4.41 -31.53 -0.07
N PRO A 560 5.09 -31.80 -1.20
CA PRO A 560 4.89 -33.02 -1.98
C PRO A 560 5.22 -34.26 -1.16
N GLY A 561 4.29 -35.22 -1.08
CA GLY A 561 4.50 -36.44 -0.29
C GLY A 561 3.97 -36.40 1.13
N LEU A 562 3.21 -35.36 1.49
CA LEU A 562 2.26 -35.40 2.61
C LEU A 562 0.89 -35.97 2.19
N ASP A 563 0.71 -36.27 0.90
CA ASP A 563 -0.57 -36.62 0.28
C ASP A 563 -0.99 -38.09 0.51
N SER A 564 -0.08 -38.93 1.03
CA SER A 564 -0.27 -40.36 1.22
C SER A 564 -0.02 -40.77 2.69
N PRO A 565 -0.94 -41.47 3.36
CA PRO A 565 -0.70 -41.94 4.72
C PRO A 565 0.48 -42.91 4.76
N GLY A 566 1.54 -42.57 5.51
CA GLY A 566 2.74 -43.41 5.73
C GLY A 566 4.05 -42.92 5.10
N SER A 567 4.06 -41.84 4.30
CA SER A 567 5.26 -41.27 3.68
C SER A 567 6.04 -40.28 4.57
N ASN A 568 5.47 -39.87 5.72
CA ASN A 568 6.03 -38.85 6.61
C ASN A 568 7.21 -39.36 7.45
N LYS A 569 8.42 -39.36 6.87
CA LYS A 569 9.65 -39.45 7.66
C LYS A 569 10.13 -38.05 8.02
N VAL A 570 9.86 -37.61 9.25
CA VAL A 570 10.54 -36.44 9.83
C VAL A 570 12.04 -36.73 9.81
N ILE A 571 12.81 -35.90 9.11
CA ILE A 571 14.25 -36.09 8.90
C ILE A 571 15.10 -35.26 9.87
N HIS A 572 14.53 -34.21 10.46
CA HIS A 572 15.14 -33.37 11.48
C HIS A 572 14.02 -32.69 12.27
N GLY A 573 14.04 -32.73 13.59
CA GLY A 573 12.97 -32.20 14.44
C GLY A 573 12.29 -33.28 15.27
N SER A 574 11.17 -32.96 15.90
CA SER A 574 10.41 -33.92 16.69
C SER A 574 9.16 -34.44 15.97
N PHE A 575 8.81 -35.71 16.20
CA PHE A 575 7.55 -36.29 15.71
C PHE A 575 6.36 -36.04 16.66
N ASP A 576 6.61 -35.92 17.95
CA ASP A 576 5.65 -36.01 19.05
C ASP A 576 5.90 -34.93 20.13
N SER A 577 6.27 -33.73 19.66
CA SER A 577 6.42 -32.52 20.48
C SER A 577 7.55 -32.60 21.52
N GLY A 578 8.63 -33.26 21.14
CA GLY A 578 9.90 -33.31 21.86
C GLY A 578 10.14 -34.58 22.66
N LYS A 579 9.37 -35.66 22.45
CA LYS A 579 9.60 -36.95 23.14
C LYS A 579 10.44 -37.91 22.33
N THR A 580 10.39 -37.80 21.00
CA THR A 580 11.22 -38.47 20.01
C THR A 580 11.82 -37.42 19.07
N LEU A 581 13.15 -37.39 18.97
CA LEU A 581 13.93 -36.42 18.21
C LEU A 581 14.79 -37.07 17.14
N VAL A 582 14.80 -36.44 15.96
CA VAL A 582 15.67 -36.79 14.85
C VAL A 582 16.59 -35.61 14.53
N GLU A 583 17.86 -35.89 14.26
CA GLU A 583 18.87 -34.90 13.87
C GLU A 583 19.55 -35.30 12.56
N ASN A 584 19.68 -34.31 11.68
CA ASN A 584 20.39 -34.41 10.42
C ASN A 584 21.45 -33.30 10.37
N GLN A 585 22.72 -33.69 10.24
CA GLN A 585 23.87 -32.77 10.29
C GLN A 585 23.87 -31.75 9.15
N ASN A 586 23.39 -32.11 7.95
CA ASN A 586 23.35 -31.18 6.82
C ASN A 586 22.38 -30.02 7.10
N ILE A 587 21.21 -30.32 7.63
CA ILE A 587 20.21 -29.32 8.01
C ILE A 587 20.73 -28.47 9.17
N LEU A 588 21.36 -29.09 10.17
CA LEU A 588 21.93 -28.38 11.30
C LEU A 588 23.02 -27.39 10.87
N ASN A 589 23.88 -27.76 9.91
CA ASN A 589 24.92 -26.88 9.37
C ASN A 589 24.34 -25.68 8.60
N ILE A 590 23.27 -25.89 7.82
CA ILE A 590 22.55 -24.80 7.15
C ILE A 590 21.98 -23.81 8.17
N LEU A 591 21.35 -24.32 9.23
CA LEU A 591 20.78 -23.50 10.30
C LEU A 591 21.89 -22.78 11.10
N LYS A 592 23.01 -23.45 11.40
CA LYS A 592 24.20 -22.88 12.06
C LYS A 592 24.75 -21.67 11.29
N ALA A 593 24.87 -21.78 9.97
CA ALA A 593 25.32 -20.68 9.11
C ALA A 593 24.41 -19.45 9.12
N LYS A 594 23.14 -19.61 9.53
CA LYS A 594 22.11 -18.55 9.52
C LYS A 594 21.66 -18.11 10.91
N GLN A 595 22.32 -18.57 11.98
CA GLN A 595 21.97 -18.25 13.37
C GLN A 595 21.90 -16.74 13.66
N ASN A 596 22.87 -15.97 13.17
CA ASN A 596 22.90 -14.52 13.38
C ASN A 596 21.71 -13.83 12.68
N SER A 597 21.39 -14.25 11.45
CA SER A 597 20.27 -13.69 10.68
C SER A 597 18.90 -14.01 11.28
N LEU A 598 18.78 -15.16 11.96
CA LEU A 598 17.55 -15.59 12.62
C LEU A 598 17.45 -15.13 14.09
N ALA A 599 18.51 -14.54 14.66
CA ALA A 599 18.66 -14.23 16.08
C ALA A 599 18.49 -15.44 17.03
N LEU A 600 18.84 -16.66 16.56
CA LEU A 600 18.66 -17.90 17.31
C LEU A 600 20.00 -18.52 17.73
N LYS A 601 20.09 -18.93 19.00
CA LYS A 601 21.28 -19.54 19.59
C LYS A 601 21.22 -21.07 19.45
N LEU A 602 22.35 -21.68 19.11
CA LEU A 602 22.54 -23.13 19.22
C LEU A 602 22.32 -23.56 20.67
N HIS A 603 21.55 -24.62 20.89
CA HIS A 603 21.27 -25.16 22.20
C HIS A 603 21.11 -26.67 22.15
N LYS A 604 21.21 -27.32 23.32
CA LYS A 604 21.08 -28.76 23.47
C LYS A 604 19.76 -29.13 24.12
N VAL A 605 19.15 -30.21 23.63
CA VAL A 605 17.86 -30.71 24.07
C VAL A 605 17.95 -32.20 24.35
N LYS A 606 17.29 -32.68 25.40
CA LYS A 606 17.10 -34.10 25.71
C LYS A 606 15.75 -34.60 25.23
N ASP A 607 15.79 -35.82 24.72
CA ASP A 607 14.60 -36.59 24.39
C ASP A 607 14.08 -37.41 25.58
N LYS A 608 12.94 -38.10 25.44
CA LYS A 608 12.37 -38.95 26.51
C LYS A 608 13.35 -40.03 27.00
N ASP A 609 14.20 -40.54 26.11
CA ASP A 609 15.22 -41.55 26.41
C ASP A 609 16.53 -40.95 26.97
N GLY A 610 16.57 -39.64 27.23
CA GLY A 610 17.73 -38.93 27.79
C GLY A 610 18.86 -38.65 26.79
N LYS A 611 18.68 -38.99 25.51
CA LYS A 611 19.63 -38.69 24.43
C LYS A 611 19.66 -37.20 24.13
N VAL A 612 20.86 -36.64 23.97
CA VAL A 612 21.08 -35.21 23.74
C VAL A 612 21.21 -34.92 22.25
N PHE A 613 20.55 -33.87 21.77
CA PHE A 613 20.54 -33.40 20.39
C PHE A 613 20.86 -31.90 20.33
N GLU A 614 21.50 -31.45 19.24
CA GLU A 614 21.78 -30.04 18.99
C GLU A 614 20.71 -29.40 18.10
N LYS A 615 20.21 -28.24 18.50
CA LYS A 615 19.12 -27.52 17.82
C LYS A 615 19.38 -26.02 17.75
N VAL A 616 18.79 -25.40 16.73
CA VAL A 616 18.81 -23.94 16.51
C VAL A 616 17.40 -23.39 16.57
N LEU A 617 16.48 -24.04 15.86
CA LEU A 617 15.04 -23.78 15.92
C LEU A 617 14.42 -24.51 17.11
N SER A 618 13.15 -24.21 17.38
CA SER A 618 12.40 -24.88 18.43
C SER A 618 12.34 -26.39 18.21
N VAL A 619 12.30 -27.15 19.31
CA VAL A 619 11.99 -28.59 19.34
C VAL A 619 10.74 -28.94 18.55
N GLU A 620 9.76 -28.05 18.51
CA GLU A 620 8.49 -28.24 17.80
C GLU A 620 8.65 -28.21 16.28
N SER A 621 9.71 -27.57 15.76
CA SER A 621 9.95 -27.43 14.33
C SER A 621 10.36 -28.74 13.68
N LYS A 622 9.72 -29.02 12.53
CA LYS A 622 9.92 -30.26 11.77
C LYS A 622 10.44 -29.95 10.40
N CYS A 623 11.44 -30.71 9.98
CA CYS A 623 11.89 -30.77 8.60
C CYS A 623 11.47 -32.10 7.98
N ILE A 624 10.92 -32.02 6.78
CA ILE A 624 10.49 -33.16 5.98
C ILE A 624 11.14 -33.09 4.59
N ARG A 625 11.36 -34.26 3.97
CA ARG A 625 11.83 -34.34 2.59
C ARG A 625 10.64 -34.60 1.68
N GLY A 626 10.40 -33.71 0.72
CA GLY A 626 9.34 -33.91 -0.26
C GLY A 626 9.70 -34.96 -1.31
N HIS A 627 8.70 -35.50 -2.01
CA HIS A 627 8.91 -36.39 -3.16
C HIS A 627 9.68 -35.73 -4.32
N ASP A 628 9.66 -34.39 -4.39
CA ASP A 628 10.47 -33.59 -5.32
C ASP A 628 11.95 -33.50 -4.90
N GLY A 629 12.33 -34.14 -3.78
CA GLY A 629 13.69 -34.17 -3.26
C GLY A 629 14.07 -32.95 -2.42
N ARG A 630 13.22 -31.91 -2.34
CA ARG A 630 13.48 -30.68 -1.58
C ARG A 630 13.21 -30.85 -0.08
N LEU A 631 13.79 -29.97 0.72
CA LEU A 631 13.61 -29.93 2.18
C LEU A 631 12.58 -28.86 2.53
N TYR A 632 11.57 -29.24 3.31
CA TYR A 632 10.53 -28.35 3.81
C TYR A 632 10.63 -28.23 5.31
N ILE A 633 10.35 -27.04 5.82
CA ILE A 633 10.33 -26.78 7.26
C ILE A 633 8.95 -26.26 7.68
N ILE A 634 8.38 -26.88 8.71
CA ILE A 634 7.02 -26.64 9.19
C ILE A 634 7.01 -26.55 10.73
N ASP A 635 5.87 -26.14 11.29
CA ASP A 635 5.65 -26.02 12.74
C ASP A 635 6.68 -25.07 13.40
N PHE A 636 6.71 -23.82 12.91
CA PHE A 636 7.64 -22.82 13.45
C PHE A 636 7.40 -22.53 14.93
N GLY A 637 6.15 -22.64 15.40
CA GLY A 637 5.69 -22.64 16.79
C GLY A 637 6.05 -21.36 17.55
N LYS A 638 7.34 -21.22 17.86
CA LYS A 638 7.99 -20.10 18.54
C LYS A 638 9.37 -19.86 17.93
N THR A 639 9.53 -18.74 17.23
CA THR A 639 10.86 -18.25 16.76
C THR A 639 11.38 -17.06 17.57
N THR A 640 10.64 -16.64 18.59
CA THR A 640 10.95 -15.50 19.46
C THR A 640 10.66 -15.87 20.92
N PRO A 641 11.35 -15.24 21.90
CA PRO A 641 11.17 -15.60 23.30
C PRO A 641 9.79 -15.18 23.78
N ARG A 642 9.36 -15.74 24.91
CA ARG A 642 8.13 -15.34 25.57
C ARG A 642 8.25 -13.93 26.16
N ASP A 643 7.15 -13.21 26.18
CA ASP A 643 7.01 -11.96 26.92
C ASP A 643 6.86 -12.25 28.43
N LEU A 644 7.86 -11.86 29.23
CA LEU A 644 7.89 -12.09 30.68
C LEU A 644 6.85 -11.25 31.43
N ASN A 645 6.34 -10.17 30.84
CA ASN A 645 5.31 -9.34 31.48
C ASN A 645 3.93 -10.05 31.55
N TYR A 646 3.77 -11.21 30.90
CA TYR A 646 2.52 -11.97 30.85
C TYR A 646 2.73 -13.48 31.17
N PRO A 647 2.81 -13.85 32.47
CA PRO A 647 3.11 -15.22 32.91
C PRO A 647 1.95 -16.23 32.77
N ASP A 648 2.25 -17.52 33.00
CA ASP A 648 1.43 -18.73 32.71
C ASP A 648 0.03 -18.80 33.31
N LYS A 649 -0.26 -18.03 34.35
CA LYS A 649 -1.57 -18.07 35.02
C LYS A 649 -2.69 -17.43 34.19
N THR A 650 -2.37 -16.78 33.08
CA THR A 650 -3.37 -16.27 32.12
C THR A 650 -3.58 -17.31 31.02
N LYS A 651 -4.85 -17.61 30.65
CA LYS A 651 -5.23 -18.57 29.58
C LYS A 651 -4.70 -18.24 28.16
N ASP A 652 -3.78 -17.29 28.07
CA ASP A 652 -3.14 -16.72 26.89
C ASP A 652 -1.62 -17.00 26.88
N ALA A 653 -1.19 -18.10 27.49
CA ALA A 653 0.19 -18.49 27.81
C ALA A 653 1.21 -18.62 26.64
N GLN A 654 0.86 -18.24 25.42
CA GLN A 654 1.69 -18.38 24.19
C GLN A 654 2.10 -17.03 23.59
N CYS A 655 2.20 -15.98 24.42
CA CYS A 655 2.57 -14.66 23.95
C CYS A 655 4.09 -14.53 23.83
N VAL A 656 4.55 -14.46 22.58
CA VAL A 656 5.95 -14.22 22.24
C VAL A 656 6.20 -12.74 21.92
N LEU A 657 7.44 -12.31 22.16
CA LEU A 657 7.95 -11.02 21.76
C LEU A 657 7.95 -10.90 20.23
N ARG A 658 7.90 -9.67 19.71
CA ARG A 658 7.87 -9.42 18.27
C ARG A 658 9.28 -9.50 17.68
N HIS A 659 9.41 -10.01 16.45
CA HIS A 659 10.68 -9.97 15.71
C HIS A 659 11.19 -8.54 15.53
N GLU A 660 10.28 -7.58 15.33
CA GLU A 660 10.63 -6.16 15.20
C GLU A 660 11.31 -5.62 16.47
N LEU A 661 10.87 -6.06 17.66
CA LEU A 661 11.48 -5.66 18.95
C LEU A 661 12.91 -6.19 19.06
N ILE A 662 13.12 -7.45 18.68
CA ILE A 662 14.43 -8.11 18.75
C ILE A 662 15.42 -7.38 17.83
N ASN A 663 15.00 -7.05 16.61
CA ASN A 663 15.84 -6.29 15.68
C ASN A 663 16.19 -4.90 16.22
N ILE A 664 15.22 -4.19 16.81
CA ILE A 664 15.45 -2.87 17.42
C ILE A 664 16.39 -2.99 18.62
N PHE A 665 16.23 -4.02 19.45
CA PHE A 665 17.09 -4.27 20.60
C PHE A 665 18.53 -4.62 20.19
N ASP A 666 18.72 -5.40 19.13
CA ASP A 666 20.04 -5.68 18.55
C ASP A 666 20.71 -4.39 18.05
N ILE A 667 19.97 -3.54 17.32
CA ILE A 667 20.45 -2.22 16.88
C ILE A 667 20.82 -1.34 18.09
N TYR A 668 20.01 -1.36 19.15
CA TYR A 668 20.28 -0.63 20.39
C TYR A 668 21.57 -1.12 21.05
N LYS A 669 21.76 -2.44 21.19
CA LYS A 669 22.97 -3.03 21.76
C LYS A 669 24.21 -2.77 20.92
N LYS A 670 24.07 -2.86 19.59
CA LYS A 670 25.11 -2.49 18.63
C LYS A 670 25.52 -1.03 18.79
N THR A 671 24.55 -0.12 18.94
CA THR A 671 24.83 1.31 19.14
C THR A 671 25.58 1.54 20.44
N GLN A 672 25.13 0.95 21.56
CA GLN A 672 25.86 1.04 22.84
C GLN A 672 27.30 0.51 22.75
N PHE A 673 27.50 -0.61 22.07
CA PHE A 673 28.81 -1.20 21.87
C PHE A 673 29.73 -0.27 21.06
N LEU A 674 29.21 0.27 19.95
CA LEU A 674 29.94 1.21 19.10
C LEU A 674 30.27 2.49 19.84
N ASP A 675 29.33 3.08 20.58
CA ASP A 675 29.55 4.31 21.32
C ASP A 675 30.63 4.13 22.40
N ALA A 676 30.63 2.99 23.10
CA ALA A 676 31.66 2.67 24.09
C ALA A 676 33.05 2.48 23.47
N LYS A 677 33.13 1.84 22.29
CA LYS A 677 34.38 1.65 21.55
C LYS A 677 34.90 2.96 20.95
N MET A 678 34.00 3.76 20.35
CA MET A 678 34.32 5.08 19.81
C MET A 678 34.79 6.04 20.89
N LYS A 679 34.18 6.00 22.09
CA LYS A 679 34.65 6.80 23.23
C LYS A 679 36.09 6.44 23.61
N LYS A 680 36.41 5.16 23.76
CA LYS A 680 37.79 4.71 24.04
C LYS A 680 38.77 5.10 22.94
N TRP A 681 38.39 4.93 21.67
CA TRP A 681 39.23 5.31 20.54
C TRP A 681 39.50 6.83 20.52
N ASN A 682 38.47 7.65 20.74
CA ASN A 682 38.60 9.11 20.84
C ASN A 682 39.52 9.52 22.00
N ASP A 683 39.39 8.86 23.17
CA ASP A 683 40.25 9.11 24.33
C ASP A 683 41.72 8.80 24.02
N GLU A 684 41.98 7.70 23.29
CA GLU A 684 43.32 7.26 22.86
C GLU A 684 43.92 8.14 21.73
N HIS A 685 43.09 8.72 20.86
CA HIS A 685 43.50 9.52 19.69
C HIS A 685 43.30 11.04 19.89
N THR A 686 43.34 11.49 21.14
CA THR A 686 43.16 12.90 21.55
C THR A 686 44.14 13.86 20.87
N LYS A 687 45.37 13.44 20.56
CA LYS A 687 46.38 14.32 19.93
C LYS A 687 46.12 14.63 18.45
N GLU A 688 45.56 13.68 17.70
CA GLU A 688 45.23 13.84 16.28
C GLU A 688 43.91 14.56 16.08
N THR A 689 42.93 14.28 16.94
CA THR A 689 41.68 15.04 17.03
C THR A 689 41.94 16.50 17.41
N ASP A 690 42.89 16.79 18.32
CA ASP A 690 43.32 18.16 18.62
C ASP A 690 43.95 18.89 17.43
N LYS A 691 44.68 18.18 16.57
CA LYS A 691 45.28 18.74 15.35
C LYS A 691 44.22 19.13 14.33
N HIS A 692 43.25 18.25 14.09
CA HIS A 692 42.10 18.53 13.22
C HIS A 692 41.21 19.64 13.78
N ASN A 693 40.92 19.63 15.08
CA ASN A 693 40.14 20.68 15.75
C ASN A 693 40.82 22.05 15.70
N LYS A 694 42.16 22.11 15.82
CA LYS A 694 42.93 23.34 15.62
C LYS A 694 42.86 23.85 14.17
N LYS A 695 42.90 22.94 13.19
CA LYS A 695 42.79 23.28 11.75
C LYS A 695 41.39 23.79 11.41
N ILE A 696 40.33 23.14 11.92
CA ILE A 696 38.93 23.60 11.81
C ILE A 696 38.78 24.98 12.45
N LYS A 697 39.24 25.15 13.69
CA LYS A 697 39.14 26.43 14.40
C LYS A 697 39.83 27.56 13.62
N ALA A 698 41.03 27.33 13.10
CA ALA A 698 41.74 28.31 12.28
C ALA A 698 40.99 28.64 10.96
N LEU A 699 40.33 27.69 10.32
CA LEU A 699 39.52 27.92 9.12
C LEU A 699 38.21 28.67 9.45
N VAL A 700 37.54 28.31 10.55
CA VAL A 700 36.33 29.00 11.03
C VAL A 700 36.63 30.46 11.38
N ASP A 701 37.76 30.72 12.06
CA ASP A 701 38.21 32.07 12.37
C ASP A 701 38.46 32.88 11.09
N LYS A 702 39.16 32.31 10.10
CA LYS A 702 39.36 32.93 8.77
C LYS A 702 38.04 33.22 8.04
N ILE A 703 37.07 32.31 8.09
CA ILE A 703 35.74 32.50 7.48
C ILE A 703 35.00 33.63 8.19
N ASN A 704 35.06 33.70 9.52
CA ASN A 704 34.40 34.75 10.29
C ASN A 704 35.03 36.13 10.04
N ASP A 705 36.35 36.21 9.94
CA ASP A 705 37.05 37.45 9.60
C ASP A 705 36.70 37.92 8.18
N LYS A 706 36.64 37.00 7.20
CA LYS A 706 36.21 37.33 5.83
C LYS A 706 34.73 37.71 5.74
N LYS A 707 33.86 37.11 6.55
CA LYS A 707 32.45 37.55 6.65
C LYS A 707 32.35 38.97 7.19
N LYS A 708 33.13 39.33 8.21
CA LYS A 708 33.18 40.72 8.71
C LYS A 708 33.63 41.69 7.63
N GLU A 709 34.69 41.36 6.90
CA GLU A 709 35.20 42.16 5.77
C GLU A 709 34.12 42.32 4.67
N LEU A 710 33.40 41.24 4.35
CA LEU A 710 32.27 41.25 3.41
C LEU A 710 31.13 42.16 3.88
N TYR A 711 30.73 42.09 5.15
CA TYR A 711 29.69 42.94 5.72
C TYR A 711 30.08 44.42 5.73
N GLU A 712 31.33 44.73 6.05
CA GLU A 712 31.85 46.10 5.99
C GLU A 712 31.82 46.66 4.56
N GLU A 713 32.23 45.87 3.57
CA GLU A 713 32.27 46.31 2.18
C GLU A 713 30.86 46.40 1.55
N ILE A 714 29.95 45.49 1.90
CA ILE A 714 28.52 45.60 1.54
C ILE A 714 27.91 46.87 2.15
N SER A 715 28.19 47.16 3.44
CA SER A 715 27.70 48.37 4.12
C SER A 715 28.22 49.66 3.46
N LYS A 716 29.51 49.70 3.08
CA LYS A 716 30.08 50.82 2.32
C LYS A 716 29.41 50.96 0.94
N SER A 717 29.19 49.87 0.22
CA SER A 717 28.54 49.88 -1.10
C SER A 717 27.08 50.35 -1.02
N ALA A 718 26.34 49.96 0.03
CA ALA A 718 24.97 50.39 0.26
C ALA A 718 24.88 51.89 0.58
N LYS A 719 25.79 52.42 1.41
CA LYS A 719 25.88 53.87 1.69
C LYS A 719 26.20 54.69 0.44
N LEU A 720 27.09 54.21 -0.43
CA LEU A 720 27.42 54.84 -1.71
C LEU A 720 26.23 54.80 -2.70
N PHE A 721 25.44 53.72 -2.68
CA PHE A 721 24.23 53.58 -3.50
C PHE A 721 23.12 54.54 -3.05
N GLU A 722 22.85 54.65 -1.74
CA GLU A 722 21.89 55.62 -1.19
C GLU A 722 22.27 57.07 -1.48
N GLN A 723 23.57 57.40 -1.50
CA GLN A 723 24.04 58.74 -1.87
C GLN A 723 23.83 59.06 -3.35
N ASN A 724 24.00 58.08 -4.25
CA ASN A 724 23.70 58.23 -5.68
C ASN A 724 22.19 58.40 -5.96
N GLU A 725 21.32 57.69 -5.24
CA GLU A 725 19.86 57.87 -5.38
C GLU A 725 19.39 59.25 -4.91
N LYS A 726 19.94 59.77 -3.81
CA LYS A 726 19.57 61.08 -3.26
C LYS A 726 20.04 62.26 -4.12
N THR A 727 21.16 62.11 -4.84
CA THR A 727 21.78 63.21 -5.61
C THR A 727 21.44 63.20 -7.10
N LYS A 728 20.87 62.11 -7.64
CA LYS A 728 20.56 61.93 -9.08
C LYS A 728 21.74 62.18 -10.04
N GLU A 729 22.99 62.15 -9.56
CA GLU A 729 24.21 62.28 -10.36
C GLU A 729 25.07 61.01 -10.31
N LEU A 730 25.62 60.56 -11.44
CA LEU A 730 26.41 59.33 -11.59
C LEU A 730 27.86 59.40 -11.03
N LYS A 731 28.13 60.28 -10.05
CA LYS A 731 29.50 60.62 -9.61
C LYS A 731 30.28 59.43 -9.02
N ASN A 732 29.62 58.46 -8.36
CA ASN A 732 30.29 57.35 -7.66
C ASN A 732 30.24 55.99 -8.41
N SER A 733 29.90 55.97 -9.71
CA SER A 733 29.71 54.71 -10.48
C SER A 733 30.96 53.81 -10.51
N LYS A 734 32.16 54.39 -10.69
CA LYS A 734 33.44 53.66 -10.68
C LYS A 734 33.80 53.08 -9.30
N GLU A 735 33.41 53.76 -8.22
CA GLU A 735 33.66 53.30 -6.83
C GLU A 735 32.72 52.15 -6.44
N ILE A 736 31.48 52.16 -6.94
CA ILE A 736 30.54 51.04 -6.76
C ILE A 736 30.99 49.81 -7.55
N GLU A 737 31.51 50.00 -8.77
CA GLU A 737 32.01 48.91 -9.60
C GLU A 737 33.27 48.26 -9.00
N THR A 738 34.17 49.07 -8.44
CA THR A 738 35.35 48.56 -7.70
C THR A 738 34.96 47.87 -6.38
N ALA A 739 33.96 48.36 -5.65
CA ALA A 739 33.41 47.67 -4.48
C ALA A 739 32.77 46.32 -4.85
N LYS A 740 32.04 46.24 -5.98
CA LYS A 740 31.48 44.97 -6.50
C LYS A 740 32.57 43.95 -6.82
N LEU A 741 33.66 44.37 -7.46
CA LEU A 741 34.80 43.50 -7.76
C LEU A 741 35.48 42.99 -6.48
N LYS A 742 35.60 43.83 -5.45
CA LYS A 742 36.11 43.42 -4.13
C LYS A 742 35.18 42.43 -3.43
N ILE A 743 33.87 42.67 -3.44
CA ILE A 743 32.85 41.75 -2.90
C ILE A 743 32.95 40.39 -3.58
N GLN A 744 33.02 40.34 -4.92
CA GLN A 744 33.21 39.09 -5.66
C GLN A 744 34.53 38.38 -5.30
N GLY A 745 35.61 39.13 -5.09
CA GLY A 745 36.88 38.59 -4.63
C GLY A 745 36.79 37.95 -3.23
N ILE A 746 36.11 38.61 -2.29
CA ILE A 746 35.89 38.11 -0.93
C ILE A 746 34.96 36.89 -0.94
N GLU A 747 33.89 36.89 -1.73
CA GLU A 747 32.98 35.75 -1.89
C GLU A 747 33.70 34.52 -2.46
N LYS A 748 34.63 34.72 -3.40
CA LYS A 748 35.45 33.64 -3.95
C LYS A 748 36.36 33.02 -2.90
N GLN A 749 37.04 33.84 -2.10
CA GLN A 749 37.86 33.37 -0.96
C GLN A 749 37.02 32.66 0.11
N LEU A 750 35.80 33.16 0.37
CA LEU A 750 34.87 32.54 1.31
C LEU A 750 34.44 31.14 0.83
N ASN A 751 34.18 31.00 -0.47
CA ASN A 751 33.85 29.72 -1.09
C ASN A 751 35.03 28.73 -1.06
N GLU A 752 36.26 29.22 -1.23
CA GLU A 752 37.47 28.40 -1.09
C GLU A 752 37.67 27.91 0.35
N PHE A 753 37.59 28.79 1.35
CA PHE A 753 37.73 28.38 2.76
C PHE A 753 36.59 27.47 3.24
N THR A 754 35.35 27.68 2.77
CA THR A 754 34.24 26.77 3.08
C THR A 754 34.38 25.43 2.37
N LYS A 755 35.02 25.37 1.21
CA LYS A 755 35.36 24.11 0.53
C LYS A 755 36.45 23.35 1.30
N GLU A 756 37.53 24.03 1.69
CA GLU A 756 38.59 23.43 2.51
C GLU A 756 38.06 22.94 3.87
N LEU A 757 37.17 23.70 4.50
CA LEU A 757 36.51 23.28 5.75
C LEU A 757 35.73 21.97 5.54
N LYS A 758 34.94 21.88 4.46
CA LYS A 758 34.19 20.67 4.12
C LYS A 758 35.10 19.49 3.79
N GLU A 759 36.24 19.72 3.15
CA GLU A 759 37.22 18.66 2.87
C GLU A 759 37.82 18.10 4.16
N VAL A 760 38.22 18.97 5.09
CA VAL A 760 38.73 18.54 6.42
C VAL A 760 37.64 17.84 7.25
N GLU A 761 36.40 18.34 7.23
CA GLU A 761 35.26 17.67 7.89
C GLU A 761 34.98 16.29 7.28
N ASN A 762 35.06 16.17 5.95
CA ASN A 762 34.88 14.91 5.25
C ASN A 762 36.00 13.90 5.57
N GLU A 763 37.27 14.34 5.66
CA GLU A 763 38.39 13.49 6.07
C GLU A 763 38.14 12.86 7.46
N ILE A 764 37.70 13.68 8.44
CA ILE A 764 37.37 13.21 9.80
C ILE A 764 36.20 12.23 9.76
N ILE A 765 35.15 12.52 8.98
CA ILE A 765 33.99 11.64 8.83
C ILE A 765 34.42 10.30 8.22
N GLN A 766 35.25 10.30 7.18
CA GLN A 766 35.75 9.07 6.54
C GLN A 766 36.60 8.23 7.50
N GLU A 767 37.51 8.87 8.24
CA GLU A 767 38.33 8.18 9.25
C GLU A 767 37.45 7.55 10.34
N GLN A 768 36.50 8.31 10.89
CA GLN A 768 35.54 7.81 11.88
C GLN A 768 34.65 6.70 11.31
N LEU A 769 34.22 6.79 10.05
CA LEU A 769 33.42 5.75 9.37
C LEU A 769 34.22 4.46 9.16
N GLN A 770 35.50 4.56 8.79
CA GLN A 770 36.38 3.40 8.64
C GLN A 770 36.61 2.69 9.98
N VAL A 771 36.88 3.45 11.05
CA VAL A 771 37.04 2.91 12.41
C VAL A 771 35.74 2.31 12.91
N ARG A 772 34.61 3.02 12.76
CA ARG A 772 33.28 2.50 13.11
C ARG A 772 32.95 1.24 12.31
N GLY A 773 33.34 1.17 11.04
CA GLY A 773 33.21 0.00 10.18
C GLY A 773 34.04 -1.20 10.66
N LYS A 774 35.21 -0.98 11.25
CA LYS A 774 36.00 -2.02 11.93
C LYS A 774 35.28 -2.52 13.18
N PHE A 775 34.83 -1.62 14.06
CA PHE A 775 34.11 -1.99 15.28
C PHE A 775 32.78 -2.71 15.00
N VAL A 776 32.07 -2.35 13.92
CA VAL A 776 30.85 -3.05 13.51
C VAL A 776 31.12 -4.55 13.23
N LYS A 777 32.31 -4.92 12.74
CA LYS A 777 32.69 -6.32 12.49
C LYS A 777 33.00 -7.10 13.77
N GLU A 778 33.37 -6.41 14.85
CA GLU A 778 33.61 -7.01 16.17
C GLU A 778 32.32 -7.27 16.96
N TYR A 779 31.22 -6.62 16.58
CA TYR A 779 29.96 -6.75 17.28
C TYR A 779 29.34 -8.14 17.07
N GLU A 780 29.06 -8.85 18.16
CA GLU A 780 28.30 -10.10 18.13
C GLU A 780 26.79 -9.82 18.24
N PRO A 781 25.98 -10.21 17.24
CA PRO A 781 24.53 -10.02 17.27
C PRO A 781 23.84 -10.78 18.41
N VAL A 782 22.75 -10.22 18.90
CA VAL A 782 21.92 -10.82 19.95
C VAL A 782 21.29 -12.13 19.46
N LYS A 783 21.50 -13.20 20.21
CA LYS A 783 20.94 -14.54 19.94
C LYS A 783 20.34 -15.13 21.21
N PHE A 784 19.20 -15.80 21.09
CA PHE A 784 18.53 -16.44 22.23
C PHE A 784 18.13 -17.88 21.92
N ASN A 785 17.96 -18.67 22.98
CA ASN A 785 17.36 -20.00 22.92
C ASN A 785 15.83 -19.88 23.13
N VAL A 786 15.05 -20.31 22.15
CA VAL A 786 13.57 -20.26 22.17
C VAL A 786 12.93 -21.32 23.06
N ASP A 787 13.62 -22.44 23.30
CA ASP A 787 13.08 -23.57 24.06
C ASP A 787 13.32 -23.43 25.57
N TYR A 788 13.90 -22.31 26.04
CA TYR A 788 14.23 -22.06 27.45
C TYR A 788 13.07 -22.25 28.44
N SER A 789 11.83 -22.05 27.98
CA SER A 789 10.61 -22.21 28.78
C SER A 789 10.06 -23.64 28.81
N THR A 790 10.55 -24.51 27.91
CA THR A 790 10.14 -25.91 27.78
C THR A 790 11.05 -26.78 28.66
N ILE A 791 10.95 -26.56 29.97
CA ILE A 791 11.86 -27.08 31.01
C ILE A 791 12.09 -28.60 30.93
N ALA A 792 11.08 -29.36 30.47
CA ALA A 792 11.13 -30.82 30.40
C ALA A 792 12.27 -31.38 29.52
N ASN A 793 12.76 -30.61 28.55
CA ASN A 793 13.72 -31.10 27.55
C ASN A 793 15.12 -30.45 27.65
N LEU A 794 15.39 -29.59 28.65
CA LEU A 794 16.61 -28.78 28.71
C LEU A 794 17.59 -29.12 29.84
N ASP A 795 17.29 -30.11 30.69
CA ASP A 795 18.14 -30.47 31.83
C ASP A 795 19.43 -31.23 31.41
N VAL A 796 20.30 -30.57 30.64
CA VAL A 796 21.57 -31.09 30.11
C VAL A 796 22.74 -30.54 30.94
N LYS A 797 23.58 -31.44 31.48
CA LYS A 797 24.80 -31.06 32.20
C LYS A 797 25.67 -30.14 31.33
N GLY A 798 25.99 -28.94 31.84
CA GLY A 798 26.81 -27.93 31.16
C GLY A 798 26.04 -26.79 30.47
N GLU A 799 24.70 -26.87 30.34
CA GLU A 799 23.86 -25.81 29.76
C GLU A 799 23.31 -24.80 30.79
N GLU A 800 23.53 -25.02 32.09
CA GLU A 800 22.99 -24.17 33.17
C GLU A 800 23.41 -22.69 33.04
N LYS A 801 24.67 -22.43 32.64
CA LYS A 801 25.16 -21.07 32.40
C LYS A 801 24.46 -20.43 31.19
N ASN A 802 24.33 -21.17 30.09
CA ASN A 802 23.64 -20.70 28.89
C ASN A 802 22.16 -20.39 29.16
N GLN A 803 21.51 -21.17 30.04
CA GLN A 803 20.13 -20.91 30.46
C GLN A 803 20.02 -19.64 31.28
N LYS A 804 20.90 -19.44 32.27
CA LYS A 804 20.95 -18.20 33.08
C LYS A 804 21.19 -16.98 32.20
N ASP A 805 22.18 -17.03 31.30
CA ASP A 805 22.49 -15.95 30.36
C ASP A 805 21.28 -15.63 29.45
N ASN A 806 20.53 -16.66 29.04
CA ASN A 806 19.34 -16.50 28.19
C ASN A 806 18.17 -15.87 28.96
N VAL A 807 17.96 -16.24 30.23
CA VAL A 807 16.95 -15.61 31.09
C VAL A 807 17.29 -14.13 31.31
N GLU A 808 18.55 -13.82 31.67
CA GLU A 808 19.01 -12.44 31.86
C GLU A 808 18.85 -11.60 30.59
N LEU A 809 19.13 -12.19 29.42
CA LEU A 809 18.92 -11.53 28.14
C LEU A 809 17.44 -11.19 27.89
N ILE A 810 16.53 -12.13 28.17
CA ILE A 810 15.09 -11.91 27.99
C ILE A 810 14.55 -10.88 28.99
N GLU A 811 15.04 -10.87 30.22
CA GLU A 811 14.74 -9.82 31.21
C GLU A 811 15.17 -8.44 30.69
N LYS A 812 16.39 -8.32 30.16
CA LYS A 812 16.87 -7.07 29.54
C LYS A 812 16.04 -6.63 28.33
N ILE A 813 15.59 -7.56 27.49
CA ILE A 813 14.70 -7.26 26.36
C ILE A 813 13.33 -6.78 26.87
N THR A 814 12.82 -7.39 27.94
CA THR A 814 11.54 -7.01 28.54
C THR A 814 11.61 -5.63 29.19
N GLU A 815 12.72 -5.31 29.87
CA GLU A 815 12.99 -3.97 30.40
C GLU A 815 13.08 -2.94 29.26
N PHE A 816 13.77 -3.28 28.16
CA PHE A 816 13.84 -2.43 26.98
C PHE A 816 12.47 -2.20 26.33
N LEU A 817 11.61 -3.22 26.28
CA LEU A 817 10.22 -3.08 25.82
C LEU A 817 9.43 -2.11 26.69
N ASP A 818 9.59 -2.19 28.01
CA ASP A 818 8.95 -1.29 28.95
C ASP A 818 9.42 0.17 28.78
N LYS A 819 10.71 0.38 28.53
CA LYS A 819 11.26 1.69 28.14
C LYS A 819 10.67 2.18 26.82
N THR A 820 10.64 1.32 25.79
CA THR A 820 10.10 1.64 24.46
C THR A 820 8.63 2.03 24.52
N VAL A 821 7.83 1.37 25.39
CA VAL A 821 6.41 1.72 25.61
C VAL A 821 6.26 3.09 26.27
N LYS A 822 7.13 3.45 27.24
CA LYS A 822 7.11 4.77 27.88
C LYS A 822 7.49 5.87 26.89
N GLU A 823 8.58 5.71 26.16
CA GLU A 823 9.01 6.65 25.11
C GLU A 823 7.92 6.82 24.05
N PHE A 824 7.28 5.71 23.62
CA PHE A 824 6.16 5.78 22.70
C PHE A 824 4.97 6.56 23.27
N ALA A 825 4.64 6.37 24.55
CA ALA A 825 3.59 7.15 25.22
C ALA A 825 3.94 8.64 25.27
N GLU A 826 5.19 8.99 25.59
CA GLU A 826 5.67 10.38 25.58
C GLU A 826 5.57 11.01 24.20
N HIS A 827 5.94 10.30 23.14
CA HIS A 827 5.79 10.77 21.76
C HIS A 827 4.33 11.06 21.37
N LEU A 828 3.38 10.29 21.90
CA LEU A 828 1.95 10.52 21.70
C LEU A 828 1.44 11.70 22.53
N VAL A 829 1.86 11.81 23.80
CA VAL A 829 1.46 12.90 24.70
C VAL A 829 2.00 14.25 24.23
N ASN A 830 3.26 14.28 23.77
CA ASN A 830 3.89 15.47 23.20
C ASN A 830 3.43 15.76 21.77
N GLN A 831 2.57 14.92 21.19
CA GLN A 831 2.03 15.04 19.82
C GLN A 831 3.10 15.08 18.72
N THR A 832 4.30 14.55 18.98
CA THR A 832 5.27 14.28 17.91
C THR A 832 4.75 13.21 16.96
N LEU A 833 3.86 12.33 17.46
CA LEU A 833 3.15 11.33 16.69
C LEU A 833 1.66 11.43 17.03
N SER A 834 0.80 11.58 16.02
CA SER A 834 -0.66 11.65 16.21
C SER A 834 -1.36 10.62 15.32
N PRO A 835 -1.57 9.38 15.82
CA PRO A 835 -2.26 8.37 15.04
C PRO A 835 -3.72 8.77 14.81
N PRO A 836 -4.22 8.71 13.57
CA PRO A 836 -5.60 9.09 13.26
C PRO A 836 -6.61 8.13 13.89
N ASP A 837 -6.36 6.82 13.82
CA ASP A 837 -7.26 5.80 14.36
C ASP A 837 -6.52 4.68 15.12
N GLY A 838 -7.30 3.77 15.70
CA GLY A 838 -6.78 2.63 16.46
C GLY A 838 -6.00 1.62 15.62
N GLU A 839 -6.24 1.56 14.30
CA GLU A 839 -5.53 0.66 13.40
C GLU A 839 -4.12 1.17 13.10
N VAL A 840 -4.00 2.46 12.76
CA VAL A 840 -2.72 3.14 12.58
C VAL A 840 -1.93 3.18 13.88
N LEU A 841 -2.59 3.40 15.02
CA LEU A 841 -1.96 3.28 16.35
C LEU A 841 -1.31 1.89 16.54
N CYS A 842 -2.06 0.81 16.28
CA CYS A 842 -1.53 -0.54 16.40
C CYS A 842 -0.37 -0.82 15.43
N ARG A 843 -0.39 -0.20 14.23
CA ARG A 843 0.71 -0.29 13.26
C ARG A 843 1.98 0.37 13.81
N TYR A 844 1.87 1.59 14.34
CA TYR A 844 2.99 2.29 14.98
C TYR A 844 3.55 1.57 16.21
N MET A 845 2.69 0.86 16.96
CA MET A 845 3.12 -0.03 18.02
C MET A 845 3.92 -1.22 17.46
N HIS A 846 3.41 -1.90 16.44
CA HIS A 846 4.07 -3.05 15.82
C HIS A 846 5.41 -2.71 15.17
N GLU A 847 5.51 -1.56 14.50
CA GLU A 847 6.76 -1.04 13.91
C GLU A 847 7.86 -0.83 14.96
N ARG A 848 7.48 -0.57 16.22
CA ARG A 848 8.38 -0.46 17.37
C ARG A 848 8.54 -1.77 18.15
N GLY A 849 8.00 -2.88 17.64
CA GLY A 849 8.04 -4.17 18.31
C GLY A 849 7.07 -4.31 19.49
N ILE A 850 6.19 -3.34 19.72
CA ILE A 850 5.22 -3.35 20.82
C ILE A 850 3.99 -4.16 20.40
N ASN A 851 3.57 -5.13 21.22
CA ASN A 851 2.33 -5.88 21.00
C ASN A 851 1.10 -5.03 21.39
N PHE A 852 -0.01 -5.12 20.65
CA PHE A 852 -1.27 -4.45 21.00
C PHE A 852 -1.81 -4.81 22.40
N ARG A 853 -1.33 -5.89 23.05
CA ARG A 853 -1.66 -6.17 24.47
C ARG A 853 -1.28 -5.02 25.40
N TYR A 854 -0.24 -4.26 25.07
CA TYR A 854 0.19 -3.09 25.82
C TYR A 854 -0.73 -1.88 25.68
N LEU A 855 -1.86 -1.98 24.95
CA LEU A 855 -2.86 -0.91 24.90
C LEU A 855 -3.35 -0.51 26.30
N GLY A 856 -3.47 -1.45 27.24
CA GLY A 856 -3.87 -1.13 28.62
C GLY A 856 -2.84 -0.27 29.35
N LYS A 857 -1.55 -0.66 29.30
CA LYS A 857 -0.43 0.15 29.82
C LYS A 857 -0.36 1.51 29.14
N LEU A 858 -0.55 1.56 27.83
CA LEU A 858 -0.58 2.81 27.08
C LEU A 858 -1.73 3.73 27.51
N ALA A 859 -2.93 3.19 27.75
CA ALA A 859 -4.06 3.95 28.27
C ALA A 859 -3.73 4.59 29.63
N THR A 860 -3.07 3.85 30.52
CA THR A 860 -2.66 4.38 31.84
C THR A 860 -1.63 5.50 31.75
N LEU A 861 -0.74 5.46 30.75
CA LEU A 861 0.31 6.48 30.54
C LEU A 861 -0.21 7.74 29.82
N THR A 862 -1.34 7.63 29.10
CA THR A 862 -1.86 8.69 28.22
C THR A 862 -3.14 9.35 28.77
N THR A 863 -3.43 9.19 30.06
CA THR A 863 -4.62 9.76 30.74
C THR A 863 -4.74 11.27 30.63
N LYS A 864 -3.62 11.98 30.47
CA LYS A 864 -3.59 13.45 30.28
C LYS A 864 -4.33 13.90 29.01
N LEU A 865 -4.41 13.07 27.98
CA LEU A 865 -5.08 13.39 26.71
C LEU A 865 -6.33 12.54 26.54
N THR A 866 -7.48 13.10 26.88
CA THR A 866 -8.79 12.44 26.85
C THR A 866 -9.10 11.80 25.50
N TYR A 867 -8.85 12.50 24.39
CA TYR A 867 -9.11 11.99 23.04
C TYR A 867 -8.31 10.71 22.73
N LEU A 868 -7.04 10.68 23.12
CA LEU A 868 -6.10 9.57 22.87
C LEU A 868 -6.47 8.38 23.75
N ASN A 869 -6.75 8.64 25.03
CA ASN A 869 -7.21 7.63 25.95
C ASN A 869 -8.51 6.97 25.46
N HIS A 870 -9.50 7.78 25.04
CA HIS A 870 -10.75 7.27 24.46
C HIS A 870 -10.51 6.42 23.20
N MET A 871 -9.57 6.80 22.34
CA MET A 871 -9.21 5.99 21.16
C MET A 871 -8.62 4.63 21.55
N ILE A 872 -7.73 4.60 22.54
CA ILE A 872 -7.12 3.37 23.05
C ILE A 872 -8.18 2.46 23.68
N ILE A 873 -9.07 3.02 24.51
CA ILE A 873 -10.20 2.29 25.11
C ILE A 873 -11.11 1.72 24.02
N ARG A 874 -11.49 2.52 23.01
CA ARG A 874 -12.30 2.05 21.88
C ARG A 874 -11.66 0.87 21.16
N GLU A 875 -10.36 0.91 20.88
CA GLU A 875 -9.67 -0.19 20.20
C GLU A 875 -9.67 -1.48 21.04
N MET A 876 -9.51 -1.38 22.37
CA MET A 876 -9.64 -2.52 23.29
C MET A 876 -11.07 -3.09 23.29
N VAL A 877 -12.08 -2.23 23.40
CA VAL A 877 -13.51 -2.62 23.41
C VAL A 877 -13.93 -3.25 22.08
N VAL A 878 -13.48 -2.73 20.94
CA VAL A 878 -13.76 -3.32 19.62
C VAL A 878 -13.15 -4.72 19.51
N ARG A 879 -11.93 -4.92 20.02
CA ARG A 879 -11.28 -6.24 20.00
C ARG A 879 -11.98 -7.25 20.90
N ALA A 880 -12.47 -6.84 22.06
CA ALA A 880 -13.30 -7.68 22.92
C ALA A 880 -14.64 -8.01 22.26
N SER A 881 -15.31 -7.00 21.70
CA SER A 881 -16.59 -7.14 20.98
C SER A 881 -16.48 -8.11 19.78
N LYS A 882 -15.38 -8.07 19.03
CA LYS A 882 -15.09 -9.03 17.95
C LYS A 882 -15.10 -10.47 18.44
N LEU A 883 -14.52 -10.75 19.62
CA LEU A 883 -14.43 -12.11 20.15
C LEU A 883 -15.81 -12.67 20.48
N ILE A 884 -16.63 -11.87 21.17
CA ILE A 884 -18.00 -12.22 21.53
C ILE A 884 -18.83 -12.45 20.26
N LEU A 885 -18.85 -11.48 19.34
CA LEU A 885 -19.67 -11.57 18.13
C LEU A 885 -19.27 -12.75 17.24
N ASN A 886 -17.98 -13.07 17.13
CA ASN A 886 -17.52 -14.25 16.35
C ASN A 886 -17.93 -15.57 16.98
N ARG A 887 -17.95 -15.69 18.31
CA ARG A 887 -18.46 -16.89 18.99
C ARG A 887 -19.94 -17.10 18.64
N GLU A 888 -20.74 -16.05 18.80
CA GLU A 888 -22.18 -16.12 18.56
C GLU A 888 -22.51 -16.33 17.08
N LEU A 889 -21.74 -15.75 16.14
CA LEU A 889 -21.90 -15.96 14.70
C LEU A 889 -21.62 -17.42 14.26
N ARG A 890 -20.77 -18.13 15.02
CA ARG A 890 -20.43 -19.54 14.77
C ARG A 890 -21.58 -20.45 15.15
N GLU A 891 -22.19 -20.22 16.30
CA GLU A 891 -23.28 -21.04 16.86
C GLU A 891 -24.64 -20.70 16.23
N CYS A 892 -24.79 -19.50 15.68
CA CYS A 892 -26.04 -19.03 15.08
C CYS A 892 -26.31 -19.67 13.70
N ALA A 893 -27.54 -20.13 13.50
CA ALA A 893 -28.04 -20.57 12.20
C ALA A 893 -27.98 -19.45 11.14
N LEU A 894 -27.72 -19.81 9.88
CA LEU A 894 -27.51 -18.87 8.76
C LEU A 894 -28.65 -17.84 8.60
N ASN A 895 -29.91 -18.29 8.69
CA ASN A 895 -31.10 -17.45 8.54
C ASN A 895 -31.29 -16.41 9.67
N LYS A 896 -30.54 -16.51 10.78
CA LYS A 896 -30.64 -15.63 11.93
C LYS A 896 -29.43 -14.70 12.09
N LYS A 897 -28.34 -14.88 11.31
CA LYS A 897 -27.10 -14.10 11.46
C LYS A 897 -27.30 -12.60 11.29
N THR A 898 -28.13 -12.15 10.35
CA THR A 898 -28.45 -10.71 10.18
C THR A 898 -29.19 -10.13 11.38
N THR A 899 -30.08 -10.92 11.99
CA THR A 899 -30.82 -10.51 13.19
C THR A 899 -29.92 -10.50 14.42
N LEU A 900 -29.02 -11.48 14.54
CA LEU A 900 -27.97 -11.53 15.57
C LEU A 900 -27.10 -10.28 15.53
N VAL A 901 -26.52 -9.96 14.37
CA VAL A 901 -25.63 -8.80 14.19
C VAL A 901 -26.36 -7.50 14.52
N ALA A 902 -27.57 -7.30 13.99
CA ALA A 902 -28.35 -6.10 14.29
C ALA A 902 -28.69 -6.00 15.79
N THR A 903 -28.99 -7.11 16.45
CA THR A 903 -29.28 -7.15 17.90
C THR A 903 -28.03 -6.82 18.72
N PHE A 904 -26.87 -7.39 18.35
CA PHE A 904 -25.59 -7.11 18.98
C PHE A 904 -25.22 -5.63 18.84
N PHE A 905 -25.34 -5.05 17.63
CA PHE A 905 -25.11 -3.62 17.42
C PHE A 905 -26.08 -2.73 18.19
N ASN A 906 -27.36 -3.11 18.28
CA ASN A 906 -28.34 -2.38 19.09
C ASN A 906 -28.00 -2.40 20.58
N TYR A 907 -27.41 -3.47 21.11
CA TYR A 907 -26.95 -3.49 22.51
C TYR A 907 -25.63 -2.76 22.73
N LEU A 908 -24.76 -2.69 21.72
CA LEU A 908 -23.48 -2.00 21.83
C LEU A 908 -23.63 -0.48 21.67
N PHE A 909 -24.50 -0.04 20.76
CA PHE A 909 -24.62 1.36 20.35
C PHE A 909 -25.98 2.01 20.66
N GLY A 910 -27.01 1.21 20.96
CA GLY A 910 -28.36 1.74 21.23
C GLY A 910 -28.47 2.33 22.63
N ASN A 911 -29.30 3.38 22.76
CA ASN A 911 -29.55 4.02 24.04
C ASN A 911 -30.34 3.08 24.98
N GLN A 912 -30.00 3.07 26.27
CA GLN A 912 -30.63 2.15 27.23
C GLN A 912 -32.08 2.56 27.53
N SER A 913 -33.01 1.60 27.39
CA SER A 913 -34.33 1.74 28.00
C SER A 913 -34.23 1.45 29.50
N LYS A 914 -34.85 2.27 30.35
CA LYS A 914 -34.96 2.03 31.80
C LYS A 914 -35.72 0.73 32.16
N ARG A 915 -36.33 0.04 31.18
CA ARG A 915 -37.04 -1.22 31.38
C ARG A 915 -36.08 -2.41 31.24
N ARG A 916 -36.13 -3.36 32.19
CA ARG A 916 -35.34 -4.61 32.18
C ARG A 916 -35.42 -5.28 30.80
N PRO A 917 -34.29 -5.53 30.12
CA PRO A 917 -34.30 -6.18 28.81
C PRO A 917 -34.82 -7.61 28.94
N LYS A 918 -35.88 -7.96 28.19
CA LYS A 918 -36.33 -9.35 28.05
C LYS A 918 -35.21 -10.14 27.35
N LYS A 919 -34.92 -11.37 27.80
CA LYS A 919 -34.00 -12.30 27.12
C LYS A 919 -34.33 -12.32 25.62
N SER A 920 -33.32 -12.32 24.76
CA SER A 920 -33.56 -12.33 23.32
C SER A 920 -34.28 -13.64 22.95
N ASN A 921 -35.41 -13.54 22.25
CA ASN A 921 -36.19 -14.71 21.80
C ASN A 921 -35.55 -15.40 20.57
N ILE A 922 -34.23 -15.23 20.34
CA ILE A 922 -33.52 -15.79 19.20
C ILE A 922 -32.83 -17.08 19.67
N PRO A 923 -33.23 -18.26 19.19
CA PRO A 923 -32.54 -19.52 19.52
C PRO A 923 -31.07 -19.46 19.14
N GLY A 924 -30.19 -19.79 20.09
CA GLY A 924 -28.72 -19.72 19.92
C GLY A 924 -28.08 -18.38 20.31
N VAL A 925 -28.85 -17.42 20.85
CA VAL A 925 -28.31 -16.15 21.35
C VAL A 925 -28.32 -16.13 22.87
N THR A 926 -27.13 -16.09 23.47
CA THR A 926 -26.98 -16.24 24.92
C THR A 926 -26.91 -14.91 25.67
N PHE A 927 -26.64 -13.81 24.95
CA PHE A 927 -26.30 -12.53 25.56
C PHE A 927 -27.48 -11.56 25.75
N THR A 928 -27.34 -10.71 26.76
CA THR A 928 -28.17 -9.52 27.03
C THR A 928 -27.29 -8.28 26.99
N HIS A 929 -27.88 -7.07 27.01
CA HIS A 929 -27.12 -5.82 27.05
C HIS A 929 -26.07 -5.81 28.19
N GLN A 930 -26.46 -6.19 29.41
CA GLN A 930 -25.56 -6.20 30.56
C GLN A 930 -24.48 -7.27 30.44
N SER A 931 -24.87 -8.48 30.02
CA SER A 931 -23.94 -9.58 29.79
C SER A 931 -22.86 -9.26 28.75
N ILE A 932 -23.17 -8.51 27.68
CA ILE A 932 -22.15 -8.09 26.70
C ILE A 932 -21.11 -7.20 27.36
N TRP A 933 -21.53 -6.16 28.08
CA TRP A 933 -20.61 -5.20 28.69
C TRP A 933 -19.79 -5.83 29.84
N ASP A 934 -20.38 -6.74 30.60
CA ASP A 934 -19.67 -7.52 31.62
C ASP A 934 -18.61 -8.44 30.99
N GLU A 935 -18.95 -9.08 29.87
CA GLU A 935 -18.00 -9.92 29.13
C GLU A 935 -16.90 -9.09 28.46
N ILE A 936 -17.23 -7.92 27.90
CA ILE A 936 -16.24 -6.96 27.38
C ILE A 936 -15.29 -6.53 28.50
N LYS A 937 -15.81 -6.15 29.67
CA LYS A 937 -14.98 -5.75 30.82
C LYS A 937 -14.03 -6.87 31.23
N LYS A 938 -14.51 -8.11 31.28
CA LYS A 938 -13.71 -9.30 31.58
C LYS A 938 -12.62 -9.55 30.53
N ASP A 939 -12.98 -9.50 29.24
CA ASP A 939 -12.03 -9.71 28.14
C ASP A 939 -10.99 -8.58 28.07
N VAL A 940 -11.37 -7.33 28.36
CA VAL A 940 -10.43 -6.20 28.40
C VAL A 940 -9.44 -6.35 29.55
N LEU A 941 -9.92 -6.70 30.75
CA LEU A 941 -9.05 -6.94 31.91
C LEU A 941 -8.08 -8.10 31.64
N THR A 942 -8.59 -9.24 31.17
CA THR A 942 -7.74 -10.43 30.96
C THR A 942 -6.71 -10.26 29.84
N LYS A 943 -7.06 -9.52 28.77
CA LYS A 943 -6.20 -9.42 27.57
C LYS A 943 -5.23 -8.25 27.59
N PHE A 944 -5.64 -7.12 28.17
CA PHE A 944 -4.88 -5.86 28.15
C PHE A 944 -4.43 -5.41 29.54
N ASN A 945 -4.79 -6.14 30.60
CA ASN A 945 -4.54 -5.76 31.99
C ASN A 945 -5.06 -4.34 32.31
N PHE A 946 -6.24 -4.00 31.80
CA PHE A 946 -6.87 -2.69 31.93
C PHE A 946 -8.25 -2.80 32.59
N GLN A 947 -8.49 -2.00 33.62
CA GLN A 947 -9.79 -1.94 34.30
C GLN A 947 -10.72 -0.99 33.56
N LEU A 948 -11.64 -1.56 32.78
CA LEU A 948 -12.66 -0.79 32.08
C LEU A 948 -13.74 -0.33 33.07
N ASP A 949 -13.90 0.99 33.19
CA ASP A 949 -15.05 1.59 33.83
C ASP A 949 -16.27 1.51 32.89
N LEU A 950 -17.39 1.02 33.40
CA LEU A 950 -18.63 0.89 32.64
C LEU A 950 -19.60 2.03 32.95
N GLU A 951 -19.33 2.83 34.00
CA GLU A 951 -20.11 4.02 34.36
C GLU A 951 -19.77 5.17 33.40
N ASP A 952 -18.48 5.36 33.11
CA ASP A 952 -18.03 6.31 32.09
C ASP A 952 -17.94 5.68 30.69
N LYS A 953 -18.92 6.02 29.84
CA LYS A 953 -18.96 5.68 28.41
C LYS A 953 -18.67 6.86 27.49
N SER A 954 -18.05 7.93 28.00
CA SER A 954 -17.68 9.12 27.22
C SER A 954 -16.84 8.79 25.98
N PHE A 955 -16.05 7.72 26.01
CA PHE A 955 -15.27 7.24 24.87
C PHE A 955 -16.10 6.82 23.64
N LEU A 956 -17.41 6.55 23.81
CA LEU A 956 -18.35 6.24 22.74
C LEU A 956 -18.98 7.47 22.10
N VAL A 957 -19.25 8.51 22.90
CA VAL A 957 -20.07 9.66 22.50
C VAL A 957 -19.43 10.38 21.31
N GLY A 958 -20.17 10.50 20.22
CA GLY A 958 -19.71 11.16 18.98
C GLY A 958 -18.69 10.35 18.16
N ASN A 959 -18.42 9.10 18.55
CA ASN A 959 -17.44 8.20 17.92
C ASN A 959 -18.03 6.82 17.59
N GLU A 960 -19.36 6.66 17.70
CA GLU A 960 -20.06 5.40 17.50
C GLU A 960 -19.86 4.84 16.08
N LEU A 961 -19.83 5.72 15.08
CA LEU A 961 -19.59 5.35 13.68
C LEU A 961 -18.17 4.79 13.48
N ASN A 962 -17.15 5.42 14.09
CA ASN A 962 -15.77 4.95 14.01
C ASN A 962 -15.62 3.56 14.65
N MET A 963 -16.26 3.37 15.80
CA MET A 963 -16.28 2.08 16.47
C MET A 963 -17.03 1.01 15.65
N LEU A 964 -18.17 1.36 15.05
CA LEU A 964 -18.92 0.49 14.14
C LEU A 964 -18.06 0.07 12.95
N LYS A 965 -17.42 1.02 12.26
CA LYS A 965 -16.48 0.79 11.16
C LYS A 965 -15.39 -0.20 11.57
N SER A 966 -14.73 0.08 12.69
CA SER A 966 -13.63 -0.72 13.20
C SER A 966 -14.07 -2.15 13.54
N LEU A 967 -15.27 -2.32 14.11
CA LEU A 967 -15.85 -3.63 14.39
C LEU A 967 -16.22 -4.37 13.11
N CYS A 968 -16.87 -3.71 12.15
CA CYS A 968 -17.26 -4.29 10.87
C CYS A 968 -16.05 -4.76 10.06
N LYS A 969 -14.98 -3.96 9.95
CA LYS A 969 -13.74 -4.36 9.26
C LYS A 969 -13.05 -5.56 9.94
N LYS A 970 -13.04 -5.60 11.27
CA LYS A 970 -12.36 -6.66 12.03
C LYS A 970 -13.15 -7.99 12.08
N VAL A 971 -14.48 -7.94 12.01
CA VAL A 971 -15.37 -9.12 12.02
C VAL A 971 -15.70 -9.60 10.61
N GLY A 972 -15.70 -8.70 9.62
CA GLY A 972 -16.11 -9.01 8.25
C GLY A 972 -17.62 -8.81 8.05
N ILE A 973 -18.15 -7.64 8.38
CA ILE A 973 -19.58 -7.31 8.25
C ILE A 973 -19.75 -6.16 7.25
N GLN A 974 -20.66 -6.32 6.28
CA GLN A 974 -21.09 -5.23 5.41
C GLN A 974 -22.43 -4.67 5.89
N VAL A 975 -22.49 -3.36 6.07
CA VAL A 975 -23.70 -2.62 6.45
C VAL A 975 -24.15 -1.69 5.32
N ALA A 976 -25.43 -1.36 5.30
CA ALA A 976 -25.99 -0.40 4.37
C ALA A 976 -25.43 1.02 4.61
N LEU A 977 -25.23 1.78 3.52
CA LEU A 977 -24.95 3.21 3.57
C LEU A 977 -26.21 3.96 4.03
N PHE A 978 -26.34 4.14 5.34
CA PHE A 978 -27.52 4.73 5.98
C PHE A 978 -27.14 5.70 7.11
N ASP A 979 -27.93 6.75 7.32
CA ASP A 979 -27.73 7.70 8.42
C ASP A 979 -28.23 7.09 9.74
N TYR A 980 -27.38 6.31 10.42
CA TYR A 980 -27.68 5.65 11.68
C TYR A 980 -27.84 6.67 12.83
N ASP A 981 -28.99 6.60 13.50
CA ASP A 981 -29.31 7.46 14.65
C ASP A 981 -29.03 6.74 15.97
N PHE A 982 -27.82 6.92 16.50
CA PHE A 982 -27.33 6.32 17.73
C PHE A 982 -28.07 6.78 19.00
N LYS A 983 -28.89 7.85 18.93
CA LYS A 983 -29.70 8.28 20.08
C LYS A 983 -30.91 7.38 20.32
N LYS A 984 -31.31 6.58 19.32
CA LYS A 984 -32.42 5.63 19.43
C LYS A 984 -32.01 4.39 20.23
N ILE A 985 -33.01 3.72 20.82
CA ILE A 985 -32.82 2.43 21.50
C ILE A 985 -32.38 1.32 20.52
N LYS A 986 -32.87 1.39 19.27
CA LYS A 986 -32.56 0.42 18.21
C LYS A 986 -32.12 1.13 16.93
N PRO A 987 -30.86 1.58 16.84
CA PRO A 987 -30.33 2.24 15.64
C PRO A 987 -30.31 1.34 14.40
N PHE A 988 -30.21 0.02 14.56
CA PHE A 988 -30.00 -0.94 13.47
C PHE A 988 -31.20 -1.86 13.22
N LYS A 989 -31.55 -2.05 11.95
CA LYS A 989 -32.52 -3.03 11.46
C LYS A 989 -31.83 -4.23 10.81
N LYS A 990 -32.46 -5.40 10.82
CA LYS A 990 -31.93 -6.62 10.17
C LYS A 990 -31.70 -6.46 8.67
N SER A 991 -32.48 -5.62 7.98
CA SER A 991 -32.36 -5.35 6.54
C SER A 991 -31.12 -4.52 6.19
N GLN A 992 -30.52 -3.84 7.17
CA GLN A 992 -29.34 -2.99 6.97
C GLN A 992 -28.03 -3.77 7.11
N ILE A 993 -28.09 -5.04 7.55
CA ILE A 993 -26.94 -5.95 7.55
C ILE A 993 -26.97 -6.71 6.22
N LEU A 994 -26.07 -6.34 5.31
CA LEU A 994 -26.13 -6.77 3.91
C LEU A 994 -25.38 -8.08 3.66
N ASN A 995 -24.21 -8.25 4.28
CA ASN A 995 -23.35 -9.40 3.99
C ASN A 995 -22.33 -9.66 5.12
N LEU A 996 -21.76 -10.87 5.13
CA LEU A 996 -20.57 -11.22 5.90
C LEU A 996 -19.46 -11.54 4.89
N PHE A 997 -18.26 -10.99 5.08
CA PHE A 997 -17.13 -11.18 4.17
C PHE A 997 -15.91 -11.76 4.90
N PRO A 998 -15.01 -12.45 4.20
CA PRO A 998 -13.81 -13.03 4.81
C PRO A 998 -12.79 -11.95 5.19
N VAL A 999 -12.23 -12.04 6.40
CA VAL A 999 -11.11 -11.21 6.86
C VAL A 999 -9.88 -12.11 6.96
N PHE A 1000 -8.83 -11.84 6.20
CA PHE A 1000 -7.67 -12.72 6.13
C PHE A 1000 -6.38 -12.07 6.61
N LYS A 1001 -5.39 -12.90 6.94
CA LYS A 1001 -3.99 -12.51 7.14
C LYS A 1001 -3.11 -13.39 6.27
N SER A 1002 -2.25 -12.75 5.50
CA SER A 1002 -1.21 -13.38 4.70
C SER A 1002 0.16 -12.84 5.12
N PRO A 1003 1.25 -13.58 4.85
CA PRO A 1003 2.59 -13.05 5.04
C PRO A 1003 2.80 -11.85 4.08
N PRO A 1004 3.43 -10.76 4.56
CA PRO A 1004 3.70 -9.59 3.73
C PRO A 1004 4.62 -9.95 2.56
N ILE A 1005 4.12 -9.75 1.35
CA ILE A 1005 4.89 -9.89 0.11
C ILE A 1005 5.74 -8.62 -0.02
N SER A 1006 7.05 -8.73 0.21
CA SER A 1006 7.97 -7.61 0.05
C SER A 1006 9.14 -8.07 -0.80
N SER A 1007 9.31 -7.43 -1.95
CA SER A 1007 10.49 -7.61 -2.80
C SER A 1007 11.75 -7.17 -2.04
N ARG A 1008 12.83 -7.95 -2.17
CA ARG A 1008 14.14 -7.58 -1.61
C ARG A 1008 14.76 -6.42 -2.36
N ILE A 1009 14.52 -6.36 -3.68
CA ILE A 1009 14.98 -5.25 -4.52
C ILE A 1009 14.37 -3.94 -4.03
N ILE A 1010 13.05 -3.91 -3.82
CA ILE A 1010 12.34 -2.72 -3.35
C ILE A 1010 12.91 -2.24 -2.00
N LEU A 1011 13.20 -3.16 -1.07
CA LEU A 1011 13.80 -2.80 0.23
C LEU A 1011 15.16 -2.10 0.06
N GLY A 1012 16.04 -2.60 -0.82
CA GLY A 1012 17.33 -1.97 -1.10
C GLY A 1012 17.20 -0.57 -1.72
N TYR A 1013 16.26 -0.37 -2.65
CA TYR A 1013 15.96 0.96 -3.18
C TYR A 1013 15.41 1.90 -2.11
N MET A 1014 14.53 1.43 -1.23
CA MET A 1014 13.99 2.21 -0.12
C MET A 1014 15.06 2.62 0.88
N GLU A 1015 16.03 1.74 1.18
CA GLU A 1015 17.19 2.07 2.02
C GLU A 1015 18.06 3.15 1.37
N LYS A 1016 18.37 3.01 0.08
CA LYS A 1016 19.10 4.04 -0.67
C LYS A 1016 18.36 5.37 -0.66
N ILE A 1017 17.05 5.37 -0.91
CA ILE A 1017 16.20 6.57 -0.87
C ILE A 1017 16.29 7.25 0.50
N LYS A 1018 16.19 6.49 1.59
CA LYS A 1018 16.32 7.04 2.94
C LYS A 1018 17.69 7.67 3.17
N MET A 1019 18.74 7.04 2.65
CA MET A 1019 20.10 7.58 2.70
C MET A 1019 20.22 8.89 1.91
N ASP A 1020 19.79 8.91 0.65
CA ASP A 1020 19.82 10.10 -0.22
C ASP A 1020 19.06 11.28 0.43
N LEU A 1021 17.89 11.01 1.01
CA LEU A 1021 17.10 12.01 1.75
C LEU A 1021 17.81 12.50 3.03
N SER A 1022 18.49 11.61 3.76
CA SER A 1022 19.24 11.99 4.96
C SER A 1022 20.45 12.87 4.65
N LEU A 1023 21.02 12.73 3.45
CA LEU A 1023 22.10 13.56 2.94
C LEU A 1023 21.59 14.88 2.31
N GLY A 1024 20.28 15.06 2.19
CA GLY A 1024 19.66 16.23 1.55
C GLY A 1024 19.71 16.23 0.02
N ASP A 1025 20.12 15.13 -0.63
CA ASP A 1025 20.16 15.04 -2.09
C ASP A 1025 18.80 14.62 -2.66
N HIS A 1026 17.91 15.59 -2.80
CA HIS A 1026 16.57 15.39 -3.33
C HIS A 1026 16.53 14.95 -4.80
N MET A 1027 17.55 15.29 -5.60
CA MET A 1027 17.59 14.95 -7.04
C MET A 1027 17.98 13.49 -7.27
N SER A 1028 18.98 13.00 -6.53
CA SER A 1028 19.32 11.58 -6.53
C SER A 1028 18.18 10.74 -5.96
N ALA A 1029 17.54 11.21 -4.89
CA ALA A 1029 16.36 10.55 -4.33
C ALA A 1029 15.22 10.44 -5.35
N LEU A 1030 14.92 11.51 -6.10
CA LEU A 1030 13.88 11.51 -7.13
C LEU A 1030 14.17 10.50 -8.24
N LYS A 1031 15.39 10.45 -8.76
CA LYS A 1031 15.80 9.46 -9.76
C LYS A 1031 15.71 8.03 -9.22
N THR A 1032 16.12 7.82 -7.97
CA THR A 1032 15.99 6.53 -7.30
C THR A 1032 14.50 6.15 -7.12
N PHE A 1033 13.61 7.09 -6.80
CA PHE A 1033 12.16 6.86 -6.74
C PHE A 1033 11.53 6.52 -8.09
N GLU A 1034 11.96 7.15 -9.19
CA GLU A 1034 11.47 6.83 -10.54
C GLU A 1034 11.84 5.40 -10.93
N THR A 1035 13.09 5.01 -10.72
CA THR A 1035 13.53 3.63 -10.96
C THR A 1035 12.76 2.65 -10.06
N ALA A 1036 12.61 2.95 -8.77
CA ALA A 1036 11.84 2.13 -7.85
C ALA A 1036 10.38 1.99 -8.29
N LEU A 1037 9.73 3.07 -8.74
CA LEU A 1037 8.34 3.04 -9.22
C LEU A 1037 8.18 2.06 -10.39
N SER A 1038 9.07 2.12 -11.38
CA SER A 1038 9.01 1.20 -12.54
C SER A 1038 9.16 -0.27 -12.14
N ILE A 1039 10.04 -0.54 -11.16
CA ILE A 1039 10.29 -1.87 -10.63
C ILE A 1039 9.08 -2.35 -9.82
N VAL A 1040 8.56 -1.52 -8.91
CA VAL A 1040 7.39 -1.88 -8.09
C VAL A 1040 6.17 -2.14 -8.96
N GLN A 1041 5.95 -1.35 -10.01
CA GLN A 1041 4.87 -1.58 -10.97
C GLN A 1041 5.00 -2.89 -11.74
N ALA A 1042 6.23 -3.25 -12.12
CA ALA A 1042 6.50 -4.52 -12.80
C ALA A 1042 6.31 -5.73 -11.86
N ILE A 1043 6.65 -5.61 -10.58
CA ILE A 1043 6.58 -6.71 -9.60
C ILE A 1043 5.17 -6.87 -9.02
N ASN A 1044 4.63 -5.82 -8.42
CA ASN A 1044 3.39 -5.89 -7.64
C ASN A 1044 2.13 -5.53 -8.46
N GLY A 1045 2.32 -5.10 -9.71
CA GLY A 1045 1.25 -4.53 -10.52
C GLY A 1045 0.90 -3.09 -10.13
N MET A 1046 0.00 -2.48 -10.91
CA MET A 1046 -0.34 -1.06 -10.78
C MET A 1046 -1.14 -0.72 -9.51
N PHE A 1047 -1.91 -1.67 -8.95
CA PHE A 1047 -2.79 -1.46 -7.78
C PHE A 1047 -2.18 -1.98 -6.48
N HIS A 1048 -0.94 -1.61 -6.21
CA HIS A 1048 -0.25 -1.93 -4.96
C HIS A 1048 0.02 -0.68 -4.12
N VAL A 1049 -0.02 -0.80 -2.79
CA VAL A 1049 0.20 0.32 -1.85
C VAL A 1049 1.54 1.00 -2.13
N ASP A 1050 2.60 0.22 -2.34
CA ASP A 1050 3.95 0.74 -2.64
C ASP A 1050 4.00 1.62 -3.89
N VAL A 1051 3.20 1.33 -4.93
CA VAL A 1051 3.13 2.17 -6.13
C VAL A 1051 2.53 3.54 -5.79
N ALA A 1052 1.45 3.55 -5.01
CA ALA A 1052 0.82 4.78 -4.53
C ALA A 1052 1.77 5.59 -3.64
N THR A 1053 2.51 4.89 -2.77
CA THR A 1053 3.53 5.47 -1.89
C THR A 1053 4.66 6.13 -2.70
N CYS A 1054 5.22 5.44 -3.70
CA CYS A 1054 6.21 6.03 -4.62
C CYS A 1054 5.67 7.28 -5.31
N TYR A 1055 4.42 7.26 -5.81
CA TYR A 1055 3.82 8.44 -6.44
C TYR A 1055 3.68 9.62 -5.47
N SER A 1056 3.27 9.40 -4.22
CA SER A 1056 3.17 10.48 -3.23
C SER A 1056 4.53 11.08 -2.86
N PHE A 1057 5.58 10.25 -2.72
CA PHE A 1057 6.92 10.75 -2.44
C PHE A 1057 7.49 11.54 -3.61
N ILE A 1058 7.30 11.06 -4.83
CA ILE A 1058 7.65 11.81 -6.05
C ILE A 1058 6.91 13.14 -6.10
N ALA A 1059 5.60 13.16 -5.80
CA ALA A 1059 4.82 14.39 -5.76
C ALA A 1059 5.36 15.40 -4.74
N MET A 1060 5.70 14.94 -3.54
CA MET A 1060 6.30 15.79 -2.49
C MET A 1060 7.64 16.38 -2.92
N LEU A 1061 8.55 15.58 -3.48
CA LEU A 1061 9.86 16.07 -3.96
C LEU A 1061 9.71 17.06 -5.12
N ILE A 1062 8.87 16.73 -6.12
CA ILE A 1062 8.60 17.61 -7.26
C ILE A 1062 7.91 18.90 -6.82
N SER A 1063 7.16 18.90 -5.72
CA SER A 1063 6.47 20.11 -5.22
C SER A 1063 7.41 21.27 -4.87
N MET A 1064 8.71 20.99 -4.65
CA MET A 1064 9.73 22.02 -4.43
C MET A 1064 10.17 22.70 -5.74
N ILE A 1065 9.95 22.04 -6.89
CA ILE A 1065 10.39 22.47 -8.22
C ILE A 1065 9.20 22.95 -9.05
N ASN A 1066 8.19 22.09 -9.23
CA ASN A 1066 7.06 22.34 -10.12
C ASN A 1066 5.75 21.83 -9.51
N LEU A 1067 4.95 22.76 -8.99
CA LEU A 1067 3.66 22.48 -8.37
C LEU A 1067 2.63 21.87 -9.33
N LYS A 1068 2.60 22.29 -10.61
CA LYS A 1068 1.65 21.75 -11.61
C LYS A 1068 1.94 20.26 -11.87
N ALA A 1069 3.21 19.87 -11.94
CA ALA A 1069 3.61 18.47 -12.08
C ALA A 1069 3.31 17.66 -10.81
N ALA A 1070 3.60 18.22 -9.62
CA ALA A 1070 3.31 17.58 -8.33
C ALA A 1070 1.82 17.23 -8.17
N ILE A 1071 0.90 18.13 -8.57
CA ILE A 1071 -0.54 17.89 -8.57
C ILE A 1071 -0.90 16.67 -9.44
N LYS A 1072 -0.26 16.49 -10.60
CA LYS A 1072 -0.55 15.35 -11.49
C LYS A 1072 -0.17 14.02 -10.84
N PHE A 1073 0.96 13.96 -10.12
CA PHE A 1073 1.39 12.77 -9.40
C PHE A 1073 0.57 12.51 -8.15
N GLU A 1074 0.25 13.55 -7.39
CA GLU A 1074 -0.58 13.41 -6.19
C GLU A 1074 -1.99 12.94 -6.54
N LYS A 1075 -2.56 13.41 -7.65
CA LYS A 1075 -3.82 12.86 -8.18
C LYS A 1075 -3.73 11.37 -8.50
N LYS A 1076 -2.62 10.91 -9.10
CA LYS A 1076 -2.39 9.47 -9.35
C LYS A 1076 -2.29 8.68 -8.04
N ALA A 1077 -1.53 9.20 -7.07
CA ALA A 1077 -1.42 8.60 -5.75
C ALA A 1077 -2.79 8.49 -5.08
N LEU A 1078 -3.56 9.59 -5.02
CA LEU A 1078 -4.90 9.63 -4.42
C LEU A 1078 -5.87 8.65 -5.10
N MET A 1079 -5.88 8.59 -6.43
CA MET A 1079 -6.69 7.62 -7.19
C MET A 1079 -6.35 6.18 -6.80
N LEU A 1080 -5.06 5.88 -6.65
CA LEU A 1080 -4.61 4.56 -6.23
C LEU A 1080 -4.98 4.30 -4.77
N TYR A 1081 -4.74 5.24 -3.85
CA TYR A 1081 -5.08 5.10 -2.44
C TYR A 1081 -6.57 4.95 -2.17
N GLU A 1082 -7.46 5.59 -2.92
CA GLU A 1082 -8.89 5.32 -2.84
C GLU A 1082 -9.22 3.87 -3.21
N ARG A 1083 -8.49 3.31 -4.17
CA ARG A 1083 -8.84 2.06 -4.83
C ARG A 1083 -8.43 0.79 -4.13
N ILE A 1084 -7.18 0.52 -3.76
CA ILE A 1084 -6.40 1.06 -2.63
C ILE A 1084 -6.91 0.59 -1.25
N LEU A 1085 -7.20 1.57 -0.42
CA LEU A 1085 -7.54 1.42 0.98
C LEU A 1085 -9.02 1.70 1.25
N GLY A 1086 -9.74 2.21 0.24
CA GLY A 1086 -11.11 2.73 0.36
C GLY A 1086 -11.12 4.23 0.67
N VAL A 1087 -12.19 4.91 0.27
CA VAL A 1087 -12.37 6.37 0.47
C VAL A 1087 -12.44 6.79 1.94
N ASP A 1088 -12.67 5.85 2.84
CA ASP A 1088 -12.77 6.04 4.28
C ASP A 1088 -11.44 5.84 5.01
N HIS A 1089 -10.35 5.54 4.31
CA HIS A 1089 -9.05 5.32 4.94
C HIS A 1089 -8.39 6.66 5.37
N PRO A 1090 -7.77 6.76 6.56
CA PRO A 1090 -7.10 7.99 7.00
C PRO A 1090 -6.04 8.50 6.00
N ASP A 1091 -5.23 7.61 5.44
CA ASP A 1091 -4.21 8.00 4.43
C ASP A 1091 -4.84 8.70 3.22
N VAL A 1092 -6.04 8.30 2.78
CA VAL A 1092 -6.75 8.97 1.68
C VAL A 1092 -7.08 10.41 2.05
N ALA A 1093 -7.54 10.66 3.29
CA ALA A 1093 -7.79 12.02 3.78
C ALA A 1093 -6.51 12.86 3.85
N SER A 1094 -5.38 12.26 4.23
CA SER A 1094 -4.06 12.92 4.19
C SER A 1094 -3.66 13.32 2.77
N HIS A 1095 -3.90 12.47 1.76
CA HIS A 1095 -3.63 12.82 0.36
C HIS A 1095 -4.57 13.91 -0.18
N TYR A 1096 -5.81 13.98 0.29
CA TYR A 1096 -6.69 15.13 0.02
C TYR A 1096 -6.10 16.44 0.57
N ILE A 1097 -5.57 16.43 1.80
CA ILE A 1097 -4.91 17.57 2.44
C ILE A 1097 -3.65 17.99 1.66
N THR A 1098 -2.81 17.03 1.27
CA THR A 1098 -1.61 17.29 0.47
C THR A 1098 -1.96 17.93 -0.87
N LEU A 1099 -2.92 17.35 -1.59
CA LEU A 1099 -3.40 17.89 -2.87
C LEU A 1099 -3.99 19.31 -2.69
N ALA A 1100 -4.77 19.55 -1.64
CA ALA A 1100 -5.32 20.86 -1.31
C ALA A 1100 -4.22 21.89 -1.08
N SER A 1101 -3.16 21.51 -0.36
CA SER A 1101 -2.01 22.38 -0.10
C SER A 1101 -1.27 22.76 -1.39
N PHE A 1102 -1.19 21.86 -2.37
CA PHE A 1102 -0.60 22.17 -3.67
C PHE A 1102 -1.47 23.16 -4.45
N TYR A 1103 -2.80 22.99 -4.44
CA TYR A 1103 -3.71 23.95 -5.06
C TYR A 1103 -3.67 25.33 -4.39
N GLN A 1104 -3.55 25.37 -3.05
CA GLN A 1104 -3.36 26.61 -2.30
C GLN A 1104 -2.08 27.34 -2.74
N ARG A 1105 -0.96 26.62 -2.86
CA ARG A 1105 0.32 27.19 -3.30
C ARG A 1105 0.30 27.73 -4.74
N ILE A 1106 -0.60 27.21 -5.59
CA ILE A 1106 -0.82 27.72 -6.95
C ILE A 1106 -1.78 28.94 -6.97
N GLY A 1107 -2.46 29.24 -5.86
CA GLY A 1107 -3.46 30.30 -5.77
C GLY A 1107 -4.88 29.88 -6.17
N LYS A 1108 -5.13 28.58 -6.38
CA LYS A 1108 -6.48 28.04 -6.65
C LYS A 1108 -7.24 27.77 -5.35
N THR A 1109 -7.60 28.83 -4.64
CA THR A 1109 -8.22 28.79 -3.30
C THR A 1109 -9.52 28.00 -3.26
N LYS A 1110 -10.45 28.19 -4.20
CA LYS A 1110 -11.73 27.46 -4.27
C LYS A 1110 -11.54 25.94 -4.40
N ALA A 1111 -10.59 25.50 -5.22
CA ALA A 1111 -10.26 24.09 -5.38
C ALA A 1111 -9.65 23.51 -4.09
N ALA A 1112 -8.74 24.26 -3.45
CA ALA A 1112 -8.17 23.88 -2.17
C ALA A 1112 -9.24 23.77 -1.07
N LEU A 1113 -10.14 24.75 -0.98
CA LEU A 1113 -11.26 24.77 -0.02
C LEU A 1113 -12.19 23.55 -0.18
N ASN A 1114 -12.51 23.15 -1.41
CA ASN A 1114 -13.31 21.94 -1.66
C ASN A 1114 -12.59 20.65 -1.20
N LEU A 1115 -11.29 20.54 -1.45
CA LEU A 1115 -10.49 19.37 -1.05
C LEU A 1115 -10.30 19.33 0.46
N TYR A 1116 -10.03 20.46 1.11
CA TYR A 1116 -9.98 20.57 2.57
C TYR A 1116 -11.33 20.29 3.21
N GLY A 1117 -12.44 20.78 2.65
CA GLY A 1117 -13.79 20.46 3.11
C GLY A 1117 -14.09 18.96 3.04
N ARG A 1118 -13.61 18.28 2.00
CA ARG A 1118 -13.73 16.82 1.88
C ARG A 1118 -12.87 16.08 2.89
N ALA A 1119 -11.62 16.48 3.08
CA ALA A 1119 -10.76 15.91 4.11
C ALA A 1119 -11.37 16.12 5.51
N LEU A 1120 -11.94 17.30 5.78
CA LEU A 1120 -12.64 17.62 7.02
C LEU A 1120 -13.83 16.70 7.25
N LEU A 1121 -14.66 16.48 6.22
CA LEU A 1121 -15.79 15.54 6.29
C LEU A 1121 -15.33 14.13 6.66
N LEU A 1122 -14.29 13.61 5.99
CA LEU A 1122 -13.74 12.28 6.28
C LEU A 1122 -13.16 12.22 7.70
N HIS A 1123 -12.42 13.24 8.13
CA HIS A 1123 -11.88 13.33 9.48
C HIS A 1123 -12.99 13.39 10.54
N LYS A 1124 -14.04 14.19 10.35
CA LYS A 1124 -15.17 14.24 11.29
C LYS A 1124 -15.90 12.90 11.39
N LEU A 1125 -16.18 12.25 10.26
CA LEU A 1125 -16.87 10.95 10.23
C LEU A 1125 -16.06 9.84 10.90
N PHE A 1126 -14.73 9.82 10.71
CA PHE A 1126 -13.91 8.68 11.11
C PHE A 1126 -13.01 8.91 12.32
N LEU A 1127 -12.59 10.14 12.57
CA LEU A 1127 -11.72 10.49 13.70
C LEU A 1127 -12.51 11.17 14.83
N GLY A 1128 -13.67 11.74 14.50
CA GLY A 1128 -14.50 12.56 15.40
C GLY A 1128 -14.19 14.05 15.29
N GLU A 1129 -15.12 14.89 15.73
CA GLU A 1129 -14.99 16.36 15.67
C GLU A 1129 -13.89 16.91 16.61
N ASN A 1130 -13.57 16.15 17.66
CA ASN A 1130 -12.62 16.54 18.71
C ASN A 1130 -11.19 16.04 18.43
N ASN A 1131 -10.94 15.42 17.28
CA ASN A 1131 -9.61 14.91 16.97
C ASN A 1131 -8.66 16.05 16.56
N PRO A 1132 -7.39 16.06 17.03
CA PRO A 1132 -6.41 17.08 16.66
C PRO A 1132 -6.26 17.29 15.15
N ASN A 1133 -6.29 16.20 14.37
CA ASN A 1133 -6.17 16.26 12.91
C ASN A 1133 -7.41 16.91 12.26
N THR A 1134 -8.59 16.78 12.86
CA THR A 1134 -9.81 17.47 12.42
C THR A 1134 -9.68 18.98 12.68
N LEU A 1135 -9.23 19.36 13.88
CA LEU A 1135 -9.05 20.77 14.26
C LEU A 1135 -7.97 21.46 13.41
N MET A 1136 -6.89 20.77 13.05
CA MET A 1136 -5.85 21.29 12.17
C MET A 1136 -6.37 21.60 10.76
N VAL A 1137 -7.24 20.75 10.20
CA VAL A 1137 -7.87 21.01 8.89
C VAL A 1137 -8.81 22.21 8.99
N MET A 1138 -9.59 22.34 10.08
CA MET A 1138 -10.43 23.52 10.32
C MET A 1138 -9.61 24.81 10.41
N ALA A 1139 -8.47 24.79 11.11
CA ALA A 1139 -7.57 25.94 11.20
C ALA A 1139 -7.04 26.36 9.82
N THR A 1140 -6.70 25.39 8.97
CA THR A 1140 -6.28 25.64 7.59
C THR A 1140 -7.41 26.26 6.75
N ILE A 1141 -8.64 25.76 6.89
CA ILE A 1141 -9.82 26.33 6.21
C ILE A 1141 -10.09 27.77 6.69
N ALA A 1142 -9.97 28.06 7.98
CA ALA A 1142 -10.14 29.41 8.52
C ALA A 1142 -9.13 30.39 7.91
N ASN A 1143 -7.85 30.00 7.81
CA ASN A 1143 -6.82 30.81 7.13
C ASN A 1143 -7.16 31.09 5.66
N LEU A 1144 -7.69 30.10 4.94
CA LEU A 1144 -8.11 30.27 3.55
C LEU A 1144 -9.30 31.23 3.43
N TYR A 1145 -10.26 31.17 4.36
CA TYR A 1145 -11.36 32.14 4.38
C TYR A 1145 -10.90 33.56 4.69
N ILE A 1146 -9.92 33.74 5.58
CA ILE A 1146 -9.29 35.05 5.80
C ILE A 1146 -8.67 35.58 4.50
N ALA A 1147 -7.96 34.72 3.75
CA ALA A 1147 -7.34 35.10 2.48
C ALA A 1147 -8.36 35.45 1.38
N GLU A 1148 -9.54 34.82 1.36
CA GLU A 1148 -10.64 35.17 0.45
C GLU A 1148 -11.49 36.36 0.93
N GLY A 1149 -11.25 36.89 2.13
CA GLY A 1149 -12.03 37.97 2.73
C GLY A 1149 -13.34 37.54 3.38
N ASN A 1150 -13.59 36.23 3.54
CA ASN A 1150 -14.76 35.70 4.24
C ASN A 1150 -14.51 35.62 5.75
N ILE A 1151 -14.38 36.79 6.38
CA ILE A 1151 -13.92 36.92 7.77
C ILE A 1151 -14.95 36.37 8.78
N GLU A 1152 -16.25 36.45 8.50
CA GLU A 1152 -17.30 35.97 9.42
C GLU A 1152 -17.26 34.45 9.61
N GLU A 1153 -17.10 33.69 8.52
CA GLU A 1153 -17.01 32.23 8.58
C GLU A 1153 -15.69 31.79 9.25
N ALA A 1154 -14.59 32.51 9.00
CA ALA A 1154 -13.33 32.27 9.70
C ALA A 1154 -13.45 32.47 11.21
N ASP A 1155 -14.22 33.46 11.64
CA ASP A 1155 -14.40 33.80 13.05
C ASP A 1155 -15.18 32.75 13.83
N LYS A 1156 -16.26 32.22 13.24
CA LYS A 1156 -17.00 31.09 13.81
C LYS A 1156 -16.12 29.86 14.01
N ILE A 1157 -15.23 29.58 13.05
CA ILE A 1157 -14.27 28.46 13.15
C ILE A 1157 -13.24 28.74 14.25
N ALA A 1158 -12.69 29.95 14.31
CA ALA A 1158 -11.70 30.32 15.32
C ALA A 1158 -12.27 30.19 16.75
N GLU A 1159 -13.51 30.62 16.99
CA GLU A 1159 -14.17 30.45 18.29
C GLU A 1159 -14.36 28.99 18.68
N TYR A 1160 -14.79 28.16 17.73
CA TYR A 1160 -14.88 26.72 17.94
C TYR A 1160 -13.51 26.11 18.27
N LEU A 1161 -12.46 26.48 17.52
CA LEU A 1161 -11.09 25.99 17.76
C LEU A 1161 -10.55 26.41 19.12
N ILE A 1162 -10.78 27.64 19.57
CA ILE A 1162 -10.35 28.12 20.88
C ILE A 1162 -11.03 27.30 21.99
N LYS A 1163 -12.35 27.12 21.91
CA LYS A 1163 -13.11 26.31 22.87
C LYS A 1163 -12.59 24.87 22.93
N MET A 1164 -12.47 24.22 21.77
CA MET A 1164 -12.04 22.82 21.72
C MET A 1164 -10.60 22.63 22.15
N ASN A 1165 -9.67 23.50 21.73
CA ASN A 1165 -8.27 23.40 22.15
C ASN A 1165 -8.12 23.65 23.66
N LYS A 1166 -8.91 24.57 24.24
CA LYS A 1166 -8.95 24.78 25.68
C LYS A 1166 -9.47 23.55 26.43
N GLU A 1167 -10.52 22.89 25.94
CA GLU A 1167 -11.07 21.68 26.56
C GLU A 1167 -10.15 20.45 26.41
N ILE A 1168 -9.47 20.29 25.27
CA ILE A 1168 -8.69 19.09 24.95
C ILE A 1168 -7.24 19.18 25.45
N PHE A 1169 -6.59 20.33 25.26
CA PHE A 1169 -5.17 20.51 25.49
C PHE A 1169 -4.86 21.44 26.68
N GLY A 1170 -5.78 22.34 27.01
CA GLY A 1170 -5.55 23.42 27.98
C GLY A 1170 -4.94 24.68 27.35
N GLU A 1171 -4.90 25.77 28.12
CA GLU A 1171 -4.55 27.11 27.63
C GLU A 1171 -3.04 27.29 27.40
N ASP A 1172 -2.18 26.50 28.05
CA ASP A 1172 -0.72 26.67 28.00
C ASP A 1172 -0.07 25.94 26.80
N THR A 1173 -0.85 25.57 25.78
CA THR A 1173 -0.40 24.70 24.69
C THR A 1173 -0.21 25.45 23.37
N ILE A 1174 0.71 24.95 22.53
CA ILE A 1174 0.98 25.54 21.21
C ILE A 1174 -0.26 25.48 20.31
N GLN A 1175 -1.10 24.45 20.46
CA GLN A 1175 -2.36 24.27 19.75
C GLN A 1175 -3.35 25.39 20.11
N PHE A 1176 -3.49 25.71 21.40
CA PHE A 1176 -4.29 26.85 21.85
C PHE A 1176 -3.72 28.18 21.33
N ALA A 1177 -2.40 28.36 21.40
CA ALA A 1177 -1.73 29.54 20.86
C ALA A 1177 -1.97 29.72 19.34
N ASN A 1178 -1.97 28.63 18.55
CA ASN A 1178 -2.28 28.69 17.13
C ASN A 1178 -3.74 29.10 16.87
N ALA A 1179 -4.70 28.65 17.69
CA ALA A 1179 -6.09 29.08 17.58
C ALA A 1179 -6.27 30.56 17.97
N MET A 1180 -5.59 31.03 19.00
CA MET A 1180 -5.56 32.44 19.38
C MET A 1180 -4.90 33.32 18.30
N ARG A 1181 -3.88 32.82 17.61
CA ARG A 1181 -3.24 33.51 16.48
C ARG A 1181 -4.19 33.67 15.28
N LEU A 1182 -5.05 32.70 15.01
CA LEU A 1182 -6.12 32.85 14.02
C LEU A 1182 -7.05 34.01 14.38
N LYS A 1183 -7.47 34.11 15.65
CA LYS A 1183 -8.31 35.20 16.15
C LYS A 1183 -7.61 36.56 16.05
N SER A 1184 -6.32 36.63 16.39
CA SER A 1184 -5.46 37.81 16.19
C SER A 1184 -5.44 38.26 14.72
N SER A 1185 -5.29 37.32 13.78
CA SER A 1185 -5.31 37.60 12.35
C SER A 1185 -6.68 38.06 11.85
N ILE A 1186 -7.77 37.52 12.40
CA ILE A 1186 -9.15 37.94 12.12
C ILE A 1186 -9.40 39.38 12.60
N PHE A 1187 -9.01 39.72 13.83
CA PHE A 1187 -9.09 41.08 14.35
C PHE A 1187 -8.25 42.05 13.52
N GLY A 1188 -7.05 41.64 13.11
CA GLY A 1188 -6.19 42.39 12.19
C GLY A 1188 -6.87 42.66 10.85
N ALA A 1189 -7.55 41.66 10.27
CA ALA A 1189 -8.29 41.79 9.02
C ALA A 1189 -9.53 42.69 9.13
N ARG A 1190 -10.18 42.75 10.30
CA ARG A 1190 -11.29 43.68 10.61
C ARG A 1190 -10.83 45.11 10.91
N GLY A 1191 -9.53 45.33 11.15
CA GLY A 1191 -9.01 46.62 11.60
C GLY A 1191 -9.20 46.90 13.09
N GLU A 1192 -9.45 45.85 13.89
CA GLU A 1192 -9.60 45.86 15.34
C GLU A 1192 -8.23 45.63 16.02
N TYR A 1193 -7.25 46.49 15.70
CA TYR A 1193 -5.83 46.24 16.04
C TYR A 1193 -5.53 46.12 17.54
N LYS A 1194 -6.33 46.75 18.41
CA LYS A 1194 -6.17 46.62 19.87
C LYS A 1194 -6.40 45.18 20.33
N GLN A 1195 -7.49 44.56 19.88
CA GLN A 1195 -7.83 43.18 20.22
C GLN A 1195 -6.85 42.19 19.56
N ALA A 1196 -6.36 42.51 18.35
CA ALA A 1196 -5.32 41.73 17.69
C ALA A 1196 -4.03 41.66 18.52
N VAL A 1197 -3.60 42.78 19.09
CA VAL A 1197 -2.41 42.85 19.97
C VAL A 1197 -2.65 42.06 21.26
N GLU A 1198 -3.82 42.18 21.89
CA GLU A 1198 -4.16 41.43 23.10
C GLU A 1198 -4.12 39.91 22.85
N ALA A 1199 -4.71 39.45 21.74
CA ALA A 1199 -4.67 38.04 21.35
C ALA A 1199 -3.23 37.56 21.04
N GLU A 1200 -2.44 38.33 20.29
CA GLU A 1200 -1.05 37.95 19.95
C GLU A 1200 -0.11 37.98 21.17
N ASN A 1201 -0.38 38.82 22.17
CA ASN A 1201 0.39 38.81 23.42
C ASN A 1201 0.23 37.50 24.21
N ILE A 1202 -0.98 36.92 24.22
CA ILE A 1202 -1.22 35.59 24.81
C ILE A 1202 -0.39 34.53 24.06
N VAL A 1203 -0.38 34.61 22.73
CA VAL A 1203 0.40 33.71 21.87
C VAL A 1203 1.90 33.86 22.11
N PHE A 1204 2.39 35.09 22.25
CA PHE A 1204 3.79 35.37 22.56
C PHE A 1204 4.20 34.79 23.92
N ALA A 1205 3.37 34.96 24.95
CA ALA A 1205 3.64 34.40 26.28
C ALA A 1205 3.79 32.87 26.24
N ILE A 1206 2.84 32.18 25.60
CA ILE A 1206 2.86 30.71 25.50
C ILE A 1206 4.06 30.22 24.66
N THR A 1207 4.31 30.85 23.51
CA THR A 1207 5.41 30.42 22.61
C THR A 1207 6.78 30.70 23.21
N LYS A 1208 6.94 31.81 23.94
CA LYS A 1208 8.14 32.14 24.70
C LYS A 1208 8.43 31.09 25.78
N GLU A 1209 7.41 30.68 26.54
CA GLU A 1209 7.56 29.67 27.58
C GLU A 1209 7.89 28.28 27.00
N LYS A 1210 7.17 27.84 25.96
CA LYS A 1210 7.28 26.47 25.43
C LYS A 1210 8.42 26.26 24.44
N THR A 1211 8.74 27.26 23.62
CA THR A 1211 9.73 27.13 22.53
C THR A 1211 10.98 27.99 22.70
N GLY A 1212 11.01 28.86 23.71
CA GLY A 1212 12.12 29.79 23.97
C GLY A 1212 12.03 31.11 23.18
N GLU A 1213 12.86 32.07 23.55
CA GLU A 1213 12.87 33.43 22.94
C GLU A 1213 13.42 33.45 21.51
N GLU A 1214 14.37 32.56 21.19
CA GLU A 1214 15.02 32.49 19.86
C GLU A 1214 14.21 31.69 18.82
N SER A 1215 13.10 31.08 19.22
CA SER A 1215 12.22 30.34 18.32
C SER A 1215 11.59 31.25 17.27
N LYS A 1216 11.56 30.77 16.02
CA LYS A 1216 10.93 31.48 14.88
C LYS A 1216 9.47 31.85 15.16
N SER A 1217 8.73 31.03 15.92
CA SER A 1217 7.34 31.33 16.29
C SER A 1217 7.22 32.51 17.25
N THR A 1218 8.12 32.61 18.23
CA THR A 1218 8.17 33.70 19.20
C THR A 1218 8.55 35.01 18.52
N LEU A 1219 9.55 34.97 17.64
CA LEU A 1219 9.97 36.11 16.81
C LEU A 1219 8.85 36.59 15.89
N ASN A 1220 8.14 35.67 15.22
CA ASN A 1220 7.00 36.02 14.37
C ASN A 1220 5.88 36.72 15.16
N SER A 1221 5.58 36.25 16.37
CA SER A 1221 4.56 36.88 17.23
C SER A 1221 4.96 38.32 17.58
N LYS A 1222 6.23 38.53 17.93
CA LYS A 1222 6.77 39.86 18.23
C LYS A 1222 6.64 40.81 17.05
N GLN A 1223 7.00 40.36 15.85
CA GLN A 1223 6.86 41.14 14.61
C GLN A 1223 5.39 41.47 14.31
N LEU A 1224 4.47 40.53 14.53
CA LEU A 1224 3.03 40.76 14.35
C LEU A 1224 2.48 41.79 15.35
N ILE A 1225 2.89 41.73 16.62
CA ILE A 1225 2.53 42.73 17.64
C ILE A 1225 3.01 44.11 17.22
N GLU A 1226 4.27 44.24 16.81
CA GLU A 1226 4.84 45.51 16.32
C GLU A 1226 4.06 46.04 15.10
N HIS A 1227 3.72 45.16 14.15
CA HIS A 1227 2.93 45.51 12.98
C HIS A 1227 1.53 46.03 13.34
N TYR A 1228 0.81 45.36 14.23
CA TYR A 1228 -0.52 45.81 14.67
C TYR A 1228 -0.46 47.09 15.49
N MET A 1229 0.56 47.28 16.32
CA MET A 1229 0.78 48.53 17.07
C MET A 1229 1.02 49.72 16.13
N GLN A 1230 1.82 49.54 15.07
CA GLN A 1230 2.01 50.56 14.05
C GLN A 1230 0.69 50.93 13.35
N LYS A 1231 -0.11 49.92 12.97
CA LYS A 1231 -1.42 50.15 12.34
C LYS A 1231 -2.43 50.82 13.29
N LEU A 1232 -2.41 50.48 14.57
CA LEU A 1232 -3.24 51.13 15.60
C LEU A 1232 -2.88 52.61 15.75
N LEU A 1233 -1.57 52.94 15.78
CA LEU A 1233 -1.10 54.32 15.84
C LEU A 1233 -1.52 55.15 14.62
N VAL A 1234 -1.46 54.56 13.42
CA VAL A 1234 -1.94 55.22 12.19
C VAL A 1234 -3.44 55.45 12.26
N LYS A 1235 -4.22 54.45 12.67
CA LYS A 1235 -5.68 54.55 12.82
C LYS A 1235 -6.05 55.68 13.80
N ASN A 1236 -5.43 55.70 14.98
CA ASN A 1236 -5.67 56.76 15.97
C ASN A 1236 -5.33 58.17 15.46
N LYS A 1237 -4.28 58.31 14.64
CA LYS A 1237 -3.91 59.60 14.00
C LYS A 1237 -4.91 60.04 12.93
N VAL A 1238 -5.53 59.09 12.22
CA VAL A 1238 -6.58 59.38 11.23
C VAL A 1238 -7.88 59.76 11.94
N ASP A 1239 -8.27 58.99 12.96
CA ASP A 1239 -9.46 59.25 13.76
C ASP A 1239 -9.36 60.60 14.49
N SER A 1240 -8.19 60.97 15.02
CA SER A 1240 -7.97 62.28 15.65
C SER A 1240 -8.09 63.44 14.64
N LYS A 1241 -7.56 63.28 13.42
CA LYS A 1241 -7.69 64.29 12.35
C LYS A 1241 -9.13 64.45 11.89
N GLN A 1242 -9.88 63.35 11.77
CA GLN A 1242 -11.31 63.40 11.43
C GLN A 1242 -12.13 64.08 12.53
N LEU A 1243 -11.81 63.84 13.80
CA LEU A 1243 -12.42 64.53 14.94
C LEU A 1243 -12.11 66.04 14.95
N GLU A 1244 -10.88 66.45 14.60
CA GLU A 1244 -10.51 67.86 14.43
C GLU A 1244 -11.24 68.52 13.24
N GLU A 1245 -11.42 67.80 12.12
CA GLU A 1245 -12.21 68.25 10.97
C GLU A 1245 -13.72 68.34 11.26
N GLU A 1246 -14.28 67.43 12.05
CA GLU A 1246 -15.67 67.51 12.49
C GLU A 1246 -15.90 68.60 13.54
N GLN A 1247 -14.93 68.83 14.43
CA GLN A 1247 -14.99 69.92 15.41
C GLN A 1247 -14.83 71.30 14.77
N SER A 1248 -14.03 71.42 13.70
CA SER A 1248 -13.90 72.66 12.92
C SER A 1248 -15.09 72.94 12.00
N LYS A 1249 -15.92 71.92 11.69
CA LYS A 1249 -17.20 72.06 10.95
C LYS A 1249 -18.42 72.33 11.85
N LYS A 1250 -18.30 72.31 13.17
CA LYS A 1250 -19.40 72.77 14.05
C LYS A 1250 -19.54 74.30 13.92
N PRO A 1251 -20.73 74.83 13.58
CA PRO A 1251 -20.92 76.27 13.50
C PRO A 1251 -20.68 76.88 14.89
N LYS A 1252 -19.82 77.90 14.95
CA LYS A 1252 -19.68 78.76 16.13
C LYS A 1252 -21.05 79.38 16.41
N LYS A 1253 -21.79 78.86 17.38
CA LYS A 1253 -22.91 79.57 17.99
C LYS A 1253 -22.31 80.63 18.92
N ASN A 1254 -22.46 81.89 18.52
CA ASN A 1254 -22.35 83.06 19.40
C ASN A 1254 -23.36 82.96 20.55
#